data_AF-A0A7W1YWE1-F1
#
_entry.id   AF-A0A7W1YWE1-F1
#
_cell.length_a   1.000
_cell.length_b   1.000
_cell.length_c   1.000
_cell.angle_alpha   90.00
_cell.angle_beta   90.00
_cell.angle_gamma   90.00
#
_symmetry.space_group_name_H-M   'P 1'
#
loop_
_entity.id
_entity.type
_entity.pdbx_description
1 polymer ?
#
loop_
_entity_poly.entity_id
_entity_poly.type
_entity_poly.pdbx_seq_one_letter_code
_entity_poly.pdbx_strand_id
1 'polypeptide(L)'
;MSGDLIRSVTSTLPVMMPLQQPTVKRSHHYSHSCDLANIQKLQGAATPIFTGTASSVAPIKEPQEQPPKLLLNAQAIEQLTHLHTICQLRNLHTSASPQFTAFCYTSLRHNQNINGLLGKLIFLANRNLAKTLDLIDHRYIEKSIHNIESVFEAELSRIALQLHQTAQQHQVTGIQDSMRVVTARLPVEIAQLLITDAGLNHHIIPDLKAYFLAHPRYNNERELLHRLTLLENSSSLRQLLAHTNKPSSLASPANTLIRISLGMDQNAEISQMDAQRAALAALLSHLRQGEAGSCFASYLAINLLETNLEQCLKDFQELLHNNCLKRLVNGCSVEFTYLMRTSGEVLDRSLIIDRSGNLYTHNSRCSLADSPGIQAACQAIGITNSSQMLQMAAAKLFAGIPNAEAVQITVQQLLHQLVMQTDSSTGQPAKRLDQACLAYHAQIENPLQLMWSNTIAGMAEAEESSHLKQKLVSSVVTTLHGIPDGHHFDDSITNLMTAQLLYHTQMQYDPSHKYPHHSVDDHSTYGAFVLHHRESSTQWKRVDSPEAFQHFLVALIEEAFQYFPNLSQHMKKFTSYVRSSQFTESVLGHYSLTNARIPNLQSHLSQLKHTPWIDASGNTPKTIQRIYFSQTTDREAHHTVLHPKNASELLTHVSHLHQTSSTTRIPVSIRGVHACTLIPSHPSLANIHDAEWVQTNVITPGKMIADSVATEKTRQSLIQHMFAKLPHDKGEAFLGRIAQLPESLSVTDFRNALIQELKDVAPAEFTRYNSVFIRSIDTLLFNVALPPEQRKILAQSSLHFADSNWQHKAKDIHFCFVVNPGTGLLEVCEVLEDGSGLLALDQDKWVKRKWEI
;
A
#
# COMPACT_ATOMS: atom_id res chain seq x y z
N MET A 1 44.09 18.90 24.00
CA MET A 1 43.21 19.70 24.85
C MET A 1 41.78 19.39 24.46
N SER A 2 41.03 18.98 25.47
CA SER A 2 39.69 18.42 25.46
C SER A 2 38.59 19.45 25.21
N GLY A 3 37.47 18.97 24.68
CA GLY A 3 36.15 19.43 25.10
C GLY A 3 35.46 20.44 24.19
N ASP A 4 34.21 20.12 23.86
CA ASP A 4 33.12 21.01 23.50
C ASP A 4 33.17 21.71 22.13
N LEU A 5 32.49 21.12 21.13
CA LEU A 5 31.61 21.90 20.22
C LEU A 5 30.77 21.03 19.27
N ILE A 6 29.82 20.22 19.77
CA ILE A 6 28.67 19.79 18.94
C ILE A 6 27.41 19.69 19.81
N ARG A 7 26.65 20.79 19.90
CA ARG A 7 25.23 20.79 20.27
C ARG A 7 24.47 21.82 19.43
N SER A 8 23.26 21.42 19.08
CA SER A 8 22.16 22.17 18.45
C SER A 8 22.19 22.36 16.93
N VAL A 9 21.59 21.41 16.22
CA VAL A 9 20.61 21.73 15.16
C VAL A 9 19.28 21.16 15.63
N THR A 10 18.51 22.00 16.33
CA THR A 10 17.12 21.71 16.68
C THR A 10 16.30 21.71 15.40
N SER A 11 15.79 20.56 14.99
CA SER A 11 14.69 20.49 14.04
C SER A 11 13.43 21.06 14.72
N THR A 12 12.90 22.14 14.18
CA THR A 12 11.56 22.62 14.51
C THR A 12 10.55 21.58 14.03
N LEU A 13 10.15 20.70 14.94
CA LEU A 13 9.01 19.81 14.78
C LEU A 13 7.73 20.64 14.62
N PRO A 14 6.82 20.31 13.67
CA PRO A 14 5.49 20.87 13.71
C PRO A 14 4.79 20.30 14.95
N VAL A 15 4.57 21.16 15.95
CA VAL A 15 3.61 20.88 17.01
C VAL A 15 2.26 20.71 16.31
N MET A 16 1.71 19.49 16.31
CA MET A 16 0.29 19.31 16.03
C MET A 16 -0.45 20.13 17.09
N MET A 17 -0.98 21.29 16.69
CA MET A 17 -1.91 22.03 17.53
C MET A 17 -3.07 21.09 17.90
N PRO A 18 -3.53 21.08 19.15
CA PRO A 18 -4.78 20.43 19.49
C PRO A 18 -5.86 20.97 18.55
N LEU A 19 -6.69 20.06 18.01
CA LEU A 19 -7.88 20.41 17.25
C LEU A 19 -8.65 21.51 18.02
N GLN A 20 -8.57 22.75 17.54
CA GLN A 20 -9.48 23.79 18.00
C GLN A 20 -10.88 23.33 17.62
N GLN A 21 -11.75 23.18 18.62
CA GLN A 21 -13.16 22.92 18.40
C GLN A 21 -13.71 23.94 17.37
N PRO A 22 -14.45 23.50 16.35
CA PRO A 22 -15.05 24.44 15.41
C PRO A 22 -16.18 25.19 16.12
N THR A 23 -15.91 26.42 16.58
CA THR A 23 -16.99 27.35 16.90
C THR A 23 -17.66 27.79 15.61
N VAL A 24 -18.80 27.19 15.29
CA VAL A 24 -19.68 27.62 14.21
C VAL A 24 -20.26 28.99 14.54
N LYS A 25 -19.67 30.06 14.01
CA LYS A 25 -20.32 31.38 13.93
C LYS A 25 -21.10 31.47 12.62
N ARG A 26 -22.42 31.48 12.71
CA ARG A 26 -23.31 31.85 11.59
C ARG A 26 -23.13 33.35 11.28
N SER A 27 -22.65 33.68 10.09
CA SER A 27 -22.70 35.04 9.55
C SER A 27 -23.81 35.17 8.51
N HIS A 28 -24.68 36.15 8.72
CA HIS A 28 -25.75 36.56 7.80
C HIS A 28 -25.21 37.25 6.54
N HIS A 29 -25.92 37.01 5.43
CA HIS A 29 -26.10 37.81 4.21
C HIS A 29 -24.98 38.72 3.70
N TYR A 30 -24.52 38.44 2.48
CA TYR A 30 -24.38 39.46 1.44
C TYR A 30 -24.76 38.88 0.07
N SER A 31 -25.71 39.54 -0.57
CA SER A 31 -26.17 39.31 -1.94
C SER A 31 -25.28 40.08 -2.92
N HIS A 32 -24.84 39.44 -4.00
CA HIS A 32 -24.59 40.15 -5.25
C HIS A 32 -25.03 39.31 -6.46
N SER A 33 -25.81 39.97 -7.30
CA SER A 33 -26.32 39.61 -8.60
C SER A 33 -25.22 39.50 -9.66
N CYS A 34 -25.36 38.56 -10.60
CA CYS A 34 -25.08 38.83 -12.01
C CYS A 34 -25.77 37.82 -12.93
N ASP A 35 -26.57 38.40 -13.82
CA ASP A 35 -27.09 38.00 -15.13
C ASP A 35 -26.81 36.61 -15.71
N LEU A 36 -27.92 35.91 -16.00
CA LEU A 36 -28.02 34.88 -17.03
C LEU A 36 -29.05 35.34 -18.07
N ALA A 37 -28.59 35.54 -19.30
CA ALA A 37 -29.41 35.80 -20.47
C ALA A 37 -29.36 34.61 -21.44
N ASN A 38 -30.54 34.32 -22.00
CA ASN A 38 -30.84 33.48 -23.17
C ASN A 38 -30.82 31.94 -22.90
N ILE A 39 -31.81 31.12 -23.28
CA ILE A 39 -32.62 31.07 -24.51
C ILE A 39 -34.01 30.44 -24.22
N GLN A 40 -35.07 31.03 -24.83
CA GLN A 40 -36.45 30.51 -24.98
C GLN A 40 -36.60 29.52 -26.15
N LYS A 41 -37.52 28.56 -26.02
CA LYS A 41 -38.57 28.11 -26.99
C LYS A 41 -39.34 26.92 -26.37
N LEU A 42 -40.59 27.07 -25.89
CA LEU A 42 -41.91 27.06 -26.60
C LEU A 42 -42.08 25.85 -27.54
N GLN A 43 -43.19 25.12 -27.67
CA GLN A 43 -44.56 24.98 -27.15
C GLN A 43 -45.09 23.73 -27.92
N GLY A 44 -45.98 22.86 -27.44
CA GLY A 44 -47.39 23.13 -27.15
C GLY A 44 -48.27 21.93 -27.60
N ALA A 45 -49.50 21.88 -27.09
CA ALA A 45 -50.76 21.55 -27.77
C ALA A 45 -51.79 20.93 -26.79
N ALA A 46 -52.86 21.69 -26.53
CA ALA A 46 -54.16 21.25 -26.00
C ALA A 46 -54.94 20.52 -27.13
N THR A 47 -56.05 19.78 -26.98
CA THR A 47 -57.37 19.88 -26.28
C THR A 47 -58.16 18.57 -26.70
N PRO A 48 -59.44 18.21 -26.37
CA PRO A 48 -60.61 19.08 -26.15
C PRO A 48 -61.66 18.64 -25.08
N ILE A 49 -62.69 19.47 -25.04
CA ILE A 49 -63.90 19.66 -24.23
C ILE A 49 -65.01 18.60 -24.52
N PHE A 50 -65.92 18.31 -23.58
CA PHE A 50 -67.40 18.36 -23.73
C PHE A 50 -68.18 18.08 -22.41
N THR A 51 -68.92 19.11 -21.97
CA THR A 51 -70.31 19.21 -21.45
C THR A 51 -70.85 18.41 -20.25
N GLY A 52 -71.64 19.11 -19.41
CA GLY A 52 -72.75 18.51 -18.66
C GLY A 52 -73.23 19.35 -17.48
N THR A 53 -74.50 19.76 -17.51
CA THR A 53 -75.18 20.73 -16.64
C THR A 53 -75.87 20.14 -15.39
N ALA A 54 -75.99 20.99 -14.37
CA ALA A 54 -77.11 21.16 -13.40
C ALA A 54 -77.35 20.18 -12.22
N SER A 55 -77.16 20.74 -11.01
CA SER A 55 -78.07 20.79 -9.85
C SER A 55 -78.56 19.50 -9.17
N SER A 56 -78.06 19.25 -7.95
CA SER A 56 -78.93 19.23 -6.75
C SER A 56 -78.11 19.37 -5.46
N VAL A 57 -78.68 20.08 -4.49
CA VAL A 57 -78.13 20.37 -3.16
C VAL A 57 -78.40 19.19 -2.23
N ALA A 58 -77.35 18.70 -1.55
CA ALA A 58 -77.44 17.76 -0.43
C ALA A 58 -76.35 18.11 0.61
N PRO A 59 -76.57 17.81 1.90
CA PRO A 59 -76.01 18.57 3.01
C PRO A 59 -74.53 18.29 3.27
N ILE A 60 -73.86 19.34 3.75
CA ILE A 60 -72.50 19.37 4.28
C ILE A 60 -72.34 18.25 5.32
N LYS A 61 -71.58 17.21 4.97
CA LYS A 61 -70.84 16.41 5.94
C LYS A 61 -69.46 17.01 6.03
N GLU A 62 -69.03 17.35 7.23
CA GLU A 62 -67.65 17.70 7.53
C GLU A 62 -66.70 16.69 6.87
N PRO A 63 -65.67 17.15 6.13
CA PRO A 63 -64.63 16.25 5.69
C PRO A 63 -63.95 15.72 6.95
N GLN A 64 -64.11 14.43 7.24
CA GLN A 64 -63.10 13.74 8.01
C GLN A 64 -61.81 13.91 7.23
N GLU A 65 -60.95 14.81 7.68
CA GLU A 65 -59.56 14.88 7.24
C GLU A 65 -58.97 13.49 7.42
N GLN A 66 -58.91 12.72 6.34
CA GLN A 66 -58.05 11.55 6.32
C GLN A 66 -56.64 12.11 6.58
N PRO A 67 -55.94 11.61 7.63
CA PRO A 67 -54.59 12.09 7.90
C PRO A 67 -53.80 11.94 6.60
N PRO A 68 -53.06 12.98 6.17
CA PRO A 68 -52.32 12.92 4.93
C PRO A 68 -51.49 11.64 4.93
N LYS A 69 -51.68 10.79 3.91
CA LYS A 69 -50.82 9.62 3.69
C LYS A 69 -49.41 10.14 3.46
N LEU A 70 -48.66 10.27 4.53
CA LEU A 70 -47.23 10.48 4.52
C LEU A 70 -46.63 9.23 3.86
N LEU A 71 -46.41 9.33 2.55
CA LEU A 71 -45.62 8.36 1.80
C LEU A 71 -44.19 8.48 2.32
N LEU A 72 -43.81 7.58 3.24
CA LEU A 72 -42.42 7.40 3.61
C LEU A 72 -41.64 7.01 2.36
N ASN A 73 -40.50 7.67 2.12
CA ASN A 73 -39.62 7.21 1.06
C ASN A 73 -39.05 5.83 1.43
N ALA A 74 -38.65 5.04 0.43
CA ALA A 74 -38.17 3.68 0.64
C ALA A 74 -36.95 3.61 1.58
N GLN A 75 -36.12 4.67 1.61
CA GLN A 75 -34.94 4.75 2.46
C GLN A 75 -35.28 4.86 3.96
N ALA A 76 -36.25 5.70 4.32
CA ALA A 76 -36.70 5.81 5.70
C ALA A 76 -37.31 4.49 6.21
N ILE A 77 -38.02 3.76 5.33
CA ILE A 77 -38.56 2.43 5.65
C ILE A 77 -37.44 1.42 5.90
N GLU A 78 -36.40 1.40 5.05
CA GLU A 78 -35.21 0.56 5.22
C GLU A 78 -34.54 0.80 6.59
N GLN A 79 -34.34 2.07 6.97
CA GLN A 79 -33.73 2.42 8.25
C GLN A 79 -34.60 2.05 9.46
N LEU A 80 -35.91 2.28 9.38
CA LEU A 80 -36.84 1.83 10.43
C LEU A 80 -36.81 0.30 10.57
N THR A 81 -36.63 -0.41 9.46
CA THR A 81 -36.46 -1.87 9.45
C THR A 81 -35.17 -2.28 10.15
N HIS A 82 -34.02 -1.65 9.83
CA HIS A 82 -32.74 -1.91 10.52
C HIS A 82 -32.85 -1.71 12.03
N LEU A 83 -33.48 -0.61 12.43
CA LEU A 83 -33.64 -0.22 13.83
C LEU A 83 -34.58 -1.17 14.58
N HIS A 84 -35.63 -1.63 13.90
CA HIS A 84 -36.49 -2.70 14.39
C HIS A 84 -35.71 -4.02 14.57
N THR A 85 -34.89 -4.41 13.60
CA THR A 85 -34.01 -5.60 13.68
C THR A 85 -33.08 -5.52 14.89
N ILE A 86 -32.46 -4.37 15.16
CA ILE A 86 -31.62 -4.18 16.37
C ILE A 86 -32.43 -4.39 17.65
N CYS A 87 -33.66 -3.84 17.71
CA CYS A 87 -34.54 -4.01 18.87
C CYS A 87 -34.95 -5.48 19.07
N GLN A 88 -35.23 -6.21 17.98
CA GLN A 88 -35.57 -7.64 18.00
C GLN A 88 -34.38 -8.48 18.49
N LEU A 89 -33.18 -8.27 17.92
CA LEU A 89 -31.97 -8.99 18.31
C LEU A 89 -31.60 -8.81 19.79
N ARG A 90 -32.09 -7.75 20.43
CA ARG A 90 -31.85 -7.43 21.85
C ARG A 90 -33.03 -7.72 22.78
N ASN A 91 -34.04 -8.48 22.31
CA ASN A 91 -35.17 -8.97 23.11
C ASN A 91 -36.01 -7.88 23.82
N LEU A 92 -36.11 -6.67 23.25
CA LEU A 92 -36.89 -5.56 23.82
C LEU A 92 -38.24 -5.41 23.11
N HIS A 93 -39.16 -6.36 23.33
CA HIS A 93 -40.43 -6.40 22.59
C HIS A 93 -41.61 -5.62 23.20
N THR A 94 -41.56 -5.11 24.44
CA THR A 94 -42.82 -4.77 25.15
C THR A 94 -42.97 -3.36 25.74
N SER A 95 -41.91 -2.55 25.91
CA SER A 95 -42.07 -1.22 26.56
C SER A 95 -41.55 -0.01 25.77
N ALA A 96 -40.58 -0.18 24.86
CA ALA A 96 -39.98 0.93 24.11
C ALA A 96 -40.75 1.31 22.81
N SER A 97 -41.63 0.43 22.33
CA SER A 97 -42.24 0.52 20.99
C SER A 97 -43.07 1.80 20.73
N PRO A 98 -43.95 2.27 21.64
CA PRO A 98 -44.83 3.39 21.30
C PRO A 98 -44.12 4.75 21.26
N GLN A 99 -43.28 5.03 22.26
CA GLN A 99 -42.55 6.31 22.37
C GLN A 99 -41.56 6.46 21.21
N PHE A 100 -40.88 5.39 20.86
CA PHE A 100 -39.94 5.36 19.76
C PHE A 100 -40.61 5.54 18.40
N THR A 101 -41.70 4.81 18.17
CA THR A 101 -42.49 4.95 16.93
C THR A 101 -43.04 6.37 16.80
N ALA A 102 -43.54 6.95 17.90
CA ALA A 102 -44.02 8.32 17.94
C ALA A 102 -42.89 9.32 17.64
N PHE A 103 -41.70 9.12 18.21
CA PHE A 103 -40.54 9.96 17.93
C PHE A 103 -40.15 9.90 16.45
N CYS A 104 -40.03 8.70 15.86
CA CYS A 104 -39.69 8.54 14.45
C CYS A 104 -40.73 9.23 13.55
N TYR A 105 -42.02 8.99 13.80
CA TYR A 105 -43.11 9.57 13.02
C TYR A 105 -43.14 11.10 13.11
N THR A 106 -42.88 11.65 14.29
CA THR A 106 -42.91 13.10 14.48
C THR A 106 -41.63 13.76 13.95
N SER A 107 -40.47 13.12 14.08
CA SER A 107 -39.21 13.58 13.47
C SER A 107 -39.30 13.61 11.94
N LEU A 108 -39.97 12.63 11.33
CA LEU A 108 -40.26 12.59 9.89
C LEU A 108 -41.06 13.81 9.41
N ARG A 109 -41.91 14.40 10.26
CA ARG A 109 -42.68 15.60 9.92
C ARG A 109 -41.87 16.89 10.04
N HIS A 110 -40.84 16.92 10.89
CA HIS A 110 -40.14 18.16 11.25
C HIS A 110 -38.71 18.29 10.73
N ASN A 111 -38.05 17.21 10.30
CA ASN A 111 -36.63 17.24 9.95
C ASN A 111 -36.37 16.86 8.48
N GLN A 112 -35.76 17.77 7.72
CA GLN A 112 -35.35 17.55 6.32
C GLN A 112 -34.23 16.51 6.17
N ASN A 113 -33.45 16.25 7.23
CA ASN A 113 -32.39 15.24 7.27
C ASN A 113 -32.73 14.08 8.21
N ILE A 114 -33.94 13.53 8.08
CA ILE A 114 -34.38 12.40 8.89
C ILE A 114 -33.48 11.17 8.74
N ASN A 115 -32.93 10.94 7.54
CA ASN A 115 -32.09 9.77 7.28
C ASN A 115 -30.77 9.83 8.05
N GLY A 116 -30.12 11.00 8.12
CA GLY A 116 -28.92 11.17 8.94
C GLY A 116 -29.21 10.95 10.43
N LEU A 117 -30.34 11.48 10.93
CA LEU A 117 -30.76 11.27 12.32
C LEU A 117 -31.02 9.79 12.65
N LEU A 118 -31.74 9.07 11.78
CA LEU A 118 -31.97 7.63 11.94
C LEU A 118 -30.67 6.84 11.88
N GLY A 119 -29.72 7.24 11.01
CA GLY A 119 -28.39 6.65 10.98
C GLY A 119 -27.64 6.80 12.30
N LYS A 120 -27.65 8.00 12.90
CA LYS A 120 -27.05 8.25 14.23
C LYS A 120 -27.71 7.39 15.30
N LEU A 121 -29.04 7.26 15.29
CA LEU A 121 -29.78 6.41 16.21
C LEU A 121 -29.43 4.92 16.06
N ILE A 122 -29.38 4.39 14.83
CA ILE A 122 -28.97 3.01 14.56
C ILE A 122 -27.58 2.75 15.16
N PHE A 123 -26.64 3.66 14.94
CA PHE A 123 -25.29 3.55 15.49
C PHE A 123 -25.29 3.54 17.03
N LEU A 124 -25.97 4.50 17.67
CA LEU A 124 -26.02 4.59 19.13
C LEU A 124 -26.71 3.36 19.74
N ALA A 125 -27.81 2.92 19.14
CA ALA A 125 -28.55 1.74 19.55
C ALA A 125 -27.70 0.46 19.45
N ASN A 126 -26.90 0.34 18.39
CA ASN A 126 -25.96 -0.76 18.20
C ASN A 126 -24.88 -0.79 19.29
N ARG A 127 -24.50 0.34 19.88
CA ARG A 127 -23.57 0.36 21.03
C ARG A 127 -24.29 0.10 22.34
N ASN A 128 -25.33 0.89 22.64
CA ASN A 128 -26.08 0.78 23.87
C ASN A 128 -27.54 1.23 23.65
N LEU A 129 -28.39 0.26 23.33
CA LEU A 129 -29.80 0.49 23.08
C LEU A 129 -30.52 1.16 24.26
N ALA A 130 -30.28 0.72 25.50
CA ALA A 130 -30.92 1.30 26.68
C ALA A 130 -30.61 2.80 26.82
N LYS A 131 -29.32 3.17 26.80
CA LYS A 131 -28.90 4.59 26.87
C LYS A 131 -29.40 5.41 25.69
N THR A 132 -29.56 4.80 24.52
CA THR A 132 -30.07 5.49 23.33
C THR A 132 -31.55 5.81 23.46
N LEU A 133 -32.35 4.90 24.02
CA LEU A 133 -33.76 5.13 24.29
C LEU A 133 -33.96 6.27 25.30
N ASP A 134 -33.07 6.41 26.28
CA ASP A 134 -33.09 7.52 27.24
C ASP A 134 -32.88 8.90 26.59
N LEU A 135 -32.33 8.96 25.36
CA LEU A 135 -32.16 10.21 24.60
C LEU A 135 -33.47 10.68 23.94
N ILE A 136 -34.48 9.82 23.86
CA ILE A 136 -35.69 10.02 23.07
C ILE A 136 -36.87 10.37 23.97
N ASP A 137 -37.33 11.62 23.89
CA ASP A 137 -38.64 12.04 24.39
C ASP A 137 -39.48 12.59 23.23
N HIS A 138 -40.48 11.83 22.80
CA HIS A 138 -41.40 12.21 21.72
C HIS A 138 -42.15 13.52 22.00
N ARG A 139 -42.21 13.98 23.26
CA ARG A 139 -42.81 15.28 23.63
C ARG A 139 -41.86 16.46 23.39
N TYR A 140 -40.56 16.20 23.29
CA TYR A 140 -39.50 17.21 23.14
C TYR A 140 -38.53 16.80 22.01
N ILE A 141 -39.02 16.83 20.77
CA ILE A 141 -38.30 16.28 19.60
C ILE A 141 -37.00 17.04 19.34
N GLU A 142 -37.01 18.36 19.34
CA GLU A 142 -35.79 19.16 19.11
C GLU A 142 -34.71 18.86 20.15
N LYS A 143 -35.10 18.73 21.42
CA LYS A 143 -34.20 18.33 22.50
C LYS A 143 -33.65 16.92 22.28
N SER A 144 -34.50 15.99 21.86
CA SER A 144 -34.09 14.61 21.58
C SER A 144 -33.11 14.55 20.39
N ILE A 145 -33.38 15.29 19.31
CA ILE A 145 -32.46 15.43 18.17
C ILE A 145 -31.11 15.96 18.64
N HIS A 146 -31.11 17.06 19.39
CA HIS A 146 -29.89 17.64 19.93
C HIS A 146 -29.11 16.65 20.82
N ASN A 147 -29.81 15.91 21.70
CA ASN A 147 -29.20 14.89 22.54
C ASN A 147 -28.56 13.77 21.70
N ILE A 148 -29.26 13.27 20.68
CA ILE A 148 -28.75 12.23 19.77
C ILE A 148 -27.49 12.73 19.04
N GLU A 149 -27.53 13.93 18.48
CA GLU A 149 -26.41 14.53 17.76
C GLU A 149 -25.21 14.75 18.69
N SER A 150 -25.45 15.29 19.89
CA SER A 150 -24.40 15.53 20.89
C SER A 150 -23.72 14.24 21.35
N VAL A 151 -24.50 13.18 21.64
CA VAL A 151 -23.93 11.88 22.03
C VAL A 151 -23.19 11.22 20.86
N PHE A 152 -23.72 11.33 19.64
CA PHE A 152 -23.03 10.84 18.44
C PHE A 152 -21.69 11.55 18.21
N GLU A 153 -21.65 12.88 18.29
CA GLU A 153 -20.43 13.68 18.15
C GLU A 153 -19.42 13.38 19.26
N ALA A 154 -19.88 13.14 20.50
CA ALA A 154 -19.03 12.72 21.60
C ALA A 154 -18.37 11.35 21.31
N GLU A 155 -19.08 10.41 20.67
CA GLU A 155 -18.50 9.13 20.26
C GLU A 155 -17.47 9.28 19.13
N LEU A 156 -17.71 10.16 18.14
CA LEU A 156 -16.70 10.47 17.11
C LEU A 156 -15.45 11.10 17.72
N SER A 157 -15.64 12.02 18.67
CA SER A 157 -14.56 12.67 19.41
C SER A 157 -13.75 11.68 20.25
N ARG A 158 -14.41 10.70 20.87
CA ARG A 158 -13.76 9.61 21.59
C ARG A 158 -12.86 8.78 20.66
N ILE A 159 -13.32 8.47 19.45
CA ILE A 159 -12.54 7.70 18.46
C ILE A 159 -11.33 8.52 17.96
N ALA A 160 -11.53 9.80 17.65
CA ALA A 160 -10.43 10.69 17.27
C ALA A 160 -9.36 10.80 18.36
N LEU A 161 -9.79 10.89 19.64
CA LEU A 161 -8.87 10.87 20.78
C LEU A 161 -8.10 9.54 20.87
N GLN A 162 -8.77 8.41 20.66
CA GLN A 162 -8.10 7.10 20.64
C GLN A 162 -7.06 7.00 19.52
N LEU A 163 -7.40 7.41 18.29
CA LEU A 163 -6.46 7.46 17.17
C LEU A 163 -5.24 8.32 17.51
N HIS A 164 -5.45 9.47 18.15
CA HIS A 164 -4.38 10.34 18.59
C HIS A 164 -3.51 9.70 19.68
N GLN A 165 -4.12 9.04 20.67
CA GLN A 165 -3.40 8.32 21.73
C GLN A 165 -2.55 7.18 21.16
N THR A 166 -3.09 6.39 20.24
CA THR A 166 -2.35 5.33 19.55
C THR A 166 -1.17 5.93 18.78
N ALA A 167 -1.38 7.02 18.04
CA ALA A 167 -0.30 7.71 17.33
C ALA A 167 0.81 8.19 18.29
N GLN A 168 0.45 8.74 19.45
CA GLN A 168 1.41 9.16 20.48
C GLN A 168 2.21 7.97 21.03
N GLN A 169 1.59 6.82 21.28
CA GLN A 169 2.29 5.60 21.74
C GLN A 169 3.33 5.12 20.70
N HIS A 170 2.96 5.13 19.41
CA HIS A 170 3.91 4.82 18.35
C HIS A 170 5.02 5.86 18.23
N GLN A 171 4.71 7.15 18.42
CA GLN A 171 5.70 8.22 18.40
C GLN A 171 6.72 8.07 19.55
N VAL A 172 6.27 7.69 20.75
CA VAL A 172 7.13 7.46 21.93
C VAL A 172 8.12 6.34 21.68
N THR A 173 7.65 5.20 21.16
CA THR A 173 8.55 4.07 20.86
C THR A 173 9.38 4.30 19.60
N GLY A 174 8.86 5.10 18.67
CA GLY A 174 9.51 5.49 17.44
C GLY A 174 9.72 4.35 16.44
N ILE A 175 9.31 3.10 16.73
CA ILE A 175 9.61 1.90 15.92
C ILE A 175 8.78 1.84 14.64
N GLN A 176 7.55 2.35 14.68
CA GLN A 176 6.66 2.46 13.52
C GLN A 176 6.22 3.92 13.35
N ASP A 177 5.99 4.32 12.11
CA ASP A 177 5.61 5.71 11.80
C ASP A 177 4.20 6.01 12.31
N SER A 178 4.07 6.98 13.22
CA SER A 178 2.82 7.32 13.87
C SER A 178 1.74 7.85 12.92
N MET A 179 2.14 8.49 11.81
CA MET A 179 1.18 8.99 10.82
C MET A 179 0.58 7.85 10.01
N ARG A 180 1.42 6.88 9.56
CA ARG A 180 0.94 5.67 8.88
C ARG A 180 -0.03 4.88 9.74
N VAL A 181 0.18 4.84 11.06
CA VAL A 181 -0.76 4.18 11.98
C VAL A 181 -2.14 4.82 11.94
N VAL A 182 -2.24 6.14 11.96
CA VAL A 182 -3.53 6.84 11.86
C VAL A 182 -4.18 6.53 10.50
N THR A 183 -3.41 6.61 9.42
CA THR A 183 -3.88 6.30 8.05
C THR A 183 -4.41 4.87 7.92
N ALA A 184 -3.75 3.89 8.55
CA ALA A 184 -4.18 2.49 8.51
C ALA A 184 -5.38 2.21 9.45
N ARG A 185 -5.43 2.86 10.61
CA ARG A 185 -6.45 2.59 11.63
C ARG A 185 -7.76 3.32 11.37
N LEU A 186 -7.74 4.53 10.82
CA LEU A 186 -8.96 5.29 10.55
C LEU A 186 -9.97 4.53 9.65
N PRO A 187 -9.58 3.88 8.54
CA PRO A 187 -10.45 3.00 7.75
C PRO A 187 -11.09 1.86 8.56
N VAL A 188 -10.36 1.28 9.51
CA VAL A 188 -10.88 0.21 10.39
C VAL A 188 -11.95 0.76 11.33
N GLU A 189 -11.70 1.90 11.97
CA GLU A 189 -12.68 2.56 12.84
C GLU A 189 -13.94 2.98 12.06
N ILE A 190 -13.77 3.54 10.86
CA ILE A 190 -14.90 3.89 9.97
C ILE A 190 -15.70 2.64 9.58
N ALA A 191 -15.04 1.54 9.23
CA ALA A 191 -15.73 0.29 8.93
C ALA A 191 -16.52 -0.24 10.13
N GLN A 192 -15.98 -0.12 11.34
CA GLN A 192 -16.67 -0.49 12.59
C GLN A 192 -17.86 0.42 12.91
N LEU A 193 -17.78 1.72 12.58
CA LEU A 193 -18.89 2.66 12.70
C LEU A 193 -20.02 2.36 11.71
N LEU A 194 -19.66 2.01 10.48
CA LEU A 194 -20.60 1.80 9.37
C LEU A 194 -21.25 0.42 9.40
N ILE A 195 -20.57 -0.63 9.83
CA ILE A 195 -21.14 -1.98 9.88
C ILE A 195 -21.68 -2.29 11.28
N THR A 196 -23.00 -2.42 11.36
CA THR A 196 -23.78 -2.68 12.59
C THR A 196 -24.41 -4.07 12.56
N ASP A 197 -25.06 -4.48 13.66
CA ASP A 197 -25.82 -5.73 13.76
C ASP A 197 -26.95 -5.82 12.70
N ALA A 198 -27.42 -4.67 12.19
CA ALA A 198 -28.41 -4.58 11.11
C ALA A 198 -27.81 -4.43 9.70
N GLY A 199 -26.48 -4.51 9.55
CA GLY A 199 -25.78 -4.29 8.29
C GLY A 199 -25.21 -2.88 8.13
N LEU A 200 -25.07 -2.42 6.88
CA LEU A 200 -24.38 -1.17 6.54
C LEU A 200 -25.25 0.06 6.83
N ASN A 201 -24.82 0.87 7.80
CA ASN A 201 -25.38 2.16 8.16
C ASN A 201 -24.75 3.30 7.33
N HIS A 202 -24.97 3.32 6.02
CA HIS A 202 -24.35 4.31 5.12
C HIS A 202 -24.83 5.75 5.35
N HIS A 203 -25.92 5.96 6.09
CA HIS A 203 -26.51 7.29 6.30
C HIS A 203 -25.71 8.21 7.24
N ILE A 204 -24.72 7.67 7.97
CA ILE A 204 -23.78 8.49 8.76
C ILE A 204 -22.52 8.89 7.96
N ILE A 205 -22.36 8.45 6.71
CA ILE A 205 -21.20 8.80 5.87
C ILE A 205 -21.01 10.33 5.75
N PRO A 206 -22.05 11.16 5.54
CA PRO A 206 -21.91 12.61 5.55
C PRO A 206 -21.25 13.16 6.82
N ASP A 207 -21.68 12.68 7.99
CA ASP A 207 -21.11 13.09 9.27
C ASP A 207 -19.64 12.63 9.40
N LEU A 208 -19.30 11.42 8.95
CA LEU A 208 -17.92 10.92 8.97
C LEU A 208 -16.99 11.71 8.06
N LYS A 209 -17.45 12.07 6.85
CA LYS A 209 -16.71 12.94 5.92
C LYS A 209 -16.49 14.32 6.53
N ALA A 210 -17.54 14.92 7.09
CA ALA A 210 -17.44 16.22 7.72
C ALA A 210 -16.53 16.23 8.95
N TYR A 211 -16.54 15.16 9.74
CA TYR A 211 -15.75 15.09 10.98
C TYR A 211 -14.28 14.76 10.73
N PHE A 212 -13.99 13.69 9.96
CA PHE A 212 -12.62 13.21 9.77
C PHE A 212 -11.93 13.78 8.52
N LEU A 213 -12.68 14.25 7.53
CA LEU A 213 -12.17 14.54 6.17
C LEU A 213 -12.64 15.90 5.62
N ALA A 214 -12.98 16.85 6.49
CA ALA A 214 -13.42 18.18 6.05
C ALA A 214 -12.38 18.91 5.19
N HIS A 215 -11.10 18.67 5.44
CA HIS A 215 -9.99 19.33 4.77
C HIS A 215 -8.89 18.31 4.46
N PRO A 216 -9.08 17.42 3.47
CA PRO A 216 -8.13 16.37 3.17
C PRO A 216 -6.81 16.98 2.68
N ARG A 217 -5.75 16.77 3.45
CA ARG A 217 -4.40 17.32 3.22
C ARG A 217 -3.57 16.40 2.35
N TYR A 218 -3.73 15.10 2.55
CA TYR A 218 -2.94 14.05 1.92
C TYR A 218 -3.82 13.18 1.01
N ASN A 219 -3.20 12.49 0.06
CA ASN A 219 -3.87 11.63 -0.91
C ASN A 219 -4.61 10.49 -0.23
N ASN A 220 -4.09 9.93 0.86
CA ASN A 220 -4.79 8.92 1.64
C ASN A 220 -6.17 9.40 2.17
N GLU A 221 -6.27 10.65 2.62
CA GLU A 221 -7.52 11.28 3.08
C GLU A 221 -8.44 11.59 1.88
N ARG A 222 -7.88 12.06 0.75
CA ARG A 222 -8.63 12.33 -0.49
C ARG A 222 -9.22 11.06 -1.07
N GLU A 223 -8.46 9.98 -1.10
CA GLU A 223 -8.90 8.66 -1.55
C GLU A 223 -9.97 8.09 -0.61
N LEU A 224 -9.76 8.17 0.71
CA LEU A 224 -10.77 7.75 1.68
C LEU A 224 -12.08 8.53 1.50
N LEU A 225 -12.01 9.85 1.31
CA LEU A 225 -13.16 10.70 1.02
C LEU A 225 -13.86 10.29 -0.28
N HIS A 226 -13.09 10.04 -1.34
CA HIS A 226 -13.59 9.58 -2.63
C HIS A 226 -14.32 8.24 -2.51
N ARG A 227 -13.73 7.25 -1.84
CA ARG A 227 -14.31 5.91 -1.68
C ARG A 227 -15.53 5.91 -0.78
N LEU A 228 -15.56 6.73 0.27
CA LEU A 228 -16.78 6.96 1.06
C LEU A 228 -17.90 7.57 0.22
N THR A 229 -17.57 8.52 -0.64
CA THR A 229 -18.54 9.13 -1.57
C THR A 229 -19.08 8.11 -2.57
N LEU A 230 -18.24 7.20 -3.08
CA LEU A 230 -18.69 6.12 -3.94
C LEU A 230 -19.56 5.10 -3.18
N LEU A 231 -19.21 4.74 -1.95
CA LEU A 231 -20.01 3.84 -1.11
C LEU A 231 -21.40 4.43 -0.77
N GLU A 232 -21.46 5.72 -0.49
CA GLU A 232 -22.71 6.46 -0.26
C GLU A 232 -23.62 6.46 -1.48
N ASN A 233 -23.06 6.61 -2.69
CA ASN A 233 -23.83 6.77 -3.91
C ASN A 233 -24.11 5.46 -4.67
N SER A 234 -23.29 4.42 -4.49
CA SER A 234 -23.43 3.16 -5.23
C SER A 234 -24.20 2.09 -4.45
N SER A 235 -25.45 1.84 -4.84
CA SER A 235 -26.25 0.76 -4.25
C SER A 235 -25.69 -0.63 -4.55
N SER A 236 -25.10 -0.83 -5.73
CA SER A 236 -24.45 -2.09 -6.12
C SER A 236 -23.25 -2.40 -5.22
N LEU A 237 -22.42 -1.39 -4.91
CA LEU A 237 -21.29 -1.56 -4.00
C LEU A 237 -21.76 -1.91 -2.58
N ARG A 238 -22.83 -1.27 -2.08
CA ARG A 238 -23.43 -1.59 -0.78
C ARG A 238 -24.03 -2.99 -0.73
N GLN A 239 -24.75 -3.39 -1.78
CA GLN A 239 -25.30 -4.74 -1.90
C GLN A 239 -24.18 -5.76 -1.93
N LEU A 240 -23.14 -5.54 -2.74
CA LEU A 240 -21.99 -6.43 -2.80
C LEU A 240 -21.37 -6.59 -1.40
N LEU A 241 -21.12 -5.51 -0.67
CA LEU A 241 -20.57 -5.57 0.68
C LEU A 241 -21.45 -6.37 1.66
N ALA A 242 -22.77 -6.24 1.57
CA ALA A 242 -23.70 -7.01 2.40
C ALA A 242 -23.55 -8.54 2.19
N HIS A 243 -23.14 -8.97 1.00
CA HIS A 243 -22.91 -10.38 0.65
C HIS A 243 -21.51 -10.89 1.01
N THR A 244 -20.66 -10.09 1.66
CA THR A 244 -19.34 -10.56 2.11
C THR A 244 -19.49 -11.60 3.21
N ASN A 245 -19.21 -12.86 2.86
CA ASN A 245 -19.34 -14.00 3.77
C ASN A 245 -18.12 -14.21 4.66
N LYS A 246 -18.37 -14.66 5.89
CA LYS A 246 -17.29 -15.17 6.74
C LYS A 246 -16.63 -16.40 6.10
N PRO A 247 -15.36 -16.71 6.46
CA PRO A 247 -14.68 -17.89 5.94
C PRO A 247 -15.46 -19.17 6.21
N SER A 248 -15.42 -20.12 5.26
CA SER A 248 -16.20 -21.36 5.30
C SER A 248 -15.73 -22.38 6.35
N SER A 249 -14.48 -22.27 6.81
CA SER A 249 -13.86 -23.20 7.76
C SER A 249 -13.11 -22.44 8.86
N LEU A 250 -13.14 -22.96 10.09
CA LEU A 250 -12.35 -22.43 11.22
C LEU A 250 -10.84 -22.51 10.98
N ALA A 251 -10.38 -23.51 10.21
CA ALA A 251 -8.98 -23.69 9.87
C ALA A 251 -8.49 -22.75 8.74
N SER A 252 -9.39 -21.94 8.16
CA SER A 252 -9.06 -21.03 7.08
C SER A 252 -8.06 -19.94 7.55
N PRO A 253 -6.96 -19.68 6.82
CA PRO A 253 -6.06 -18.57 7.12
C PRO A 253 -6.77 -17.20 7.07
N ALA A 254 -7.89 -17.10 6.33
CA ALA A 254 -8.70 -15.89 6.29
C ALA A 254 -9.26 -15.49 7.66
N ASN A 255 -9.51 -16.44 8.58
CA ASN A 255 -9.93 -16.08 9.94
C ASN A 255 -8.83 -15.30 10.66
N THR A 256 -7.57 -15.75 10.54
CA THR A 256 -6.42 -15.04 11.11
C THR A 256 -6.23 -13.69 10.44
N LEU A 257 -6.41 -13.61 9.12
CA LEU A 257 -6.34 -12.35 8.39
C LEU A 257 -7.39 -11.33 8.86
N ILE A 258 -8.64 -11.76 9.09
CA ILE A 258 -9.72 -10.91 9.62
C ILE A 258 -9.37 -10.44 11.05
N ARG A 259 -8.93 -11.35 11.93
CA ARG A 259 -8.55 -11.00 13.31
C ARG A 259 -7.45 -9.95 13.33
N ILE A 260 -6.39 -10.16 12.57
CA ILE A 260 -5.27 -9.22 12.48
C ILE A 260 -5.74 -7.87 11.92
N SER A 261 -6.53 -7.87 10.84
CA SER A 261 -7.04 -6.65 10.21
C SER A 261 -7.91 -5.80 11.14
N LEU A 262 -8.61 -6.43 12.09
CA LEU A 262 -9.50 -5.76 13.04
C LEU A 262 -8.89 -5.58 14.45
N GLY A 263 -7.70 -6.12 14.71
CA GLY A 263 -7.06 -6.11 16.03
C GLY A 263 -7.76 -7.00 17.07
N MET A 264 -8.36 -8.10 16.64
CA MET A 264 -9.06 -9.05 17.51
C MET A 264 -8.09 -10.03 18.19
N ASP A 265 -8.51 -10.62 19.30
CA ASP A 265 -7.78 -11.72 19.96
C ASP A 265 -7.62 -12.93 19.03
N GLN A 266 -6.53 -13.70 19.17
CA GLN A 266 -6.24 -14.89 18.35
C GLN A 266 -7.40 -15.90 18.35
N ASN A 267 -8.10 -16.04 19.46
CA ASN A 267 -9.18 -17.02 19.64
C ASN A 267 -10.58 -16.43 19.45
N ALA A 268 -10.70 -15.14 19.13
CA ALA A 268 -12.00 -14.52 18.93
C ALA A 268 -12.75 -15.21 17.78
N GLU A 269 -14.03 -15.51 17.98
CA GLU A 269 -14.88 -16.06 16.93
C GLU A 269 -15.11 -15.00 15.84
N ILE A 270 -15.05 -15.41 14.58
CA ILE A 270 -15.29 -14.54 13.44
C ILE A 270 -16.76 -14.60 13.03
N SER A 271 -17.44 -13.46 13.16
CA SER A 271 -18.80 -13.28 12.66
C SER A 271 -18.82 -12.86 11.18
N GLN A 272 -20.01 -12.89 10.56
CA GLN A 272 -20.24 -12.31 9.24
C GLN A 272 -19.88 -10.82 9.22
N MET A 273 -20.23 -10.12 10.30
CA MET A 273 -20.00 -8.69 10.46
C MET A 273 -18.49 -8.36 10.44
N ASP A 274 -17.66 -9.22 11.01
CA ASP A 274 -16.20 -9.03 11.03
C ASP A 274 -15.61 -9.21 9.62
N ALA A 275 -16.12 -10.17 8.83
CA ALA A 275 -15.71 -10.29 7.43
C ALA A 275 -16.10 -9.06 6.60
N GLN A 276 -17.32 -8.54 6.79
CA GLN A 276 -17.77 -7.29 6.16
C GLN A 276 -16.90 -6.09 6.57
N ARG A 277 -16.58 -5.96 7.87
CA ARG A 277 -15.71 -4.91 8.39
C ARG A 277 -14.29 -5.00 7.83
N ALA A 278 -13.71 -6.19 7.77
CA ALA A 278 -12.38 -6.39 7.21
C ALA A 278 -12.34 -6.02 5.72
N ALA A 279 -13.33 -6.46 4.93
CA ALA A 279 -13.44 -6.13 3.52
C ALA A 279 -13.67 -4.62 3.30
N LEU A 280 -14.53 -3.98 4.09
CA LEU A 280 -14.77 -2.54 4.00
C LEU A 280 -13.53 -1.74 4.43
N ALA A 281 -12.87 -2.13 5.52
CA ALA A 281 -11.64 -1.49 5.95
C ALA A 281 -10.56 -1.58 4.86
N ALA A 282 -10.41 -2.74 4.21
CA ALA A 282 -9.51 -2.90 3.08
C ALA A 282 -9.92 -2.03 1.88
N LEU A 283 -11.21 -1.91 1.56
CA LEU A 283 -11.68 -1.04 0.49
C LEU A 283 -11.35 0.44 0.76
N LEU A 284 -11.49 0.87 2.02
CA LEU A 284 -11.25 2.25 2.45
C LEU A 284 -9.77 2.57 2.73
N SER A 285 -8.90 1.57 2.81
CA SER A 285 -7.48 1.75 3.16
C SER A 285 -6.62 2.24 1.99
N HIS A 286 -5.56 2.97 2.28
CA HIS A 286 -4.64 3.47 1.27
C HIS A 286 -3.52 2.46 0.98
N LEU A 287 -3.46 1.95 -0.26
CA LEU A 287 -2.49 0.95 -0.66
C LEU A 287 -1.23 1.60 -1.25
N ARG A 288 -0.07 1.19 -0.77
CA ARG A 288 1.25 1.54 -1.31
C ARG A 288 2.12 0.30 -1.41
N GLN A 289 3.13 0.33 -2.29
CA GLN A 289 3.97 -0.84 -2.62
C GLN A 289 4.83 -1.29 -1.42
N GLY A 290 5.29 -0.36 -0.59
CA GLY A 290 6.34 -0.64 0.40
C GLY A 290 7.68 -1.01 -0.28
N GLU A 291 8.49 -1.84 0.37
CA GLU A 291 9.80 -2.28 -0.13
C GLU A 291 9.76 -3.60 -0.93
N ALA A 292 8.58 -4.17 -1.13
CA ALA A 292 8.43 -5.36 -1.96
C ALA A 292 8.62 -4.98 -3.44
N GLY A 293 9.41 -5.76 -4.16
CA GLY A 293 9.67 -5.62 -5.60
C GLY A 293 8.48 -6.07 -6.47
N SER A 294 7.28 -5.62 -6.12
CA SER A 294 6.01 -5.97 -6.76
C SER A 294 5.42 -4.80 -7.55
N CYS A 295 6.23 -3.81 -7.95
CA CYS A 295 5.76 -2.59 -8.60
C CYS A 295 4.80 -2.89 -9.77
N PHE A 296 5.10 -3.93 -10.55
CA PHE A 296 4.32 -4.44 -11.68
C PHE A 296 2.92 -4.98 -11.32
N ALA A 297 2.63 -5.22 -10.04
CA ALA A 297 1.32 -5.62 -9.53
C ALA A 297 0.68 -4.51 -8.68
N SER A 298 1.49 -3.83 -7.85
CA SER A 298 1.03 -2.78 -6.96
C SER A 298 0.44 -1.59 -7.72
N TYR A 299 1.01 -1.19 -8.86
CA TYR A 299 0.43 -0.12 -9.68
C TYR A 299 -0.99 -0.47 -10.17
N LEU A 300 -1.22 -1.72 -10.56
CA LEU A 300 -2.53 -2.19 -11.01
C LEU A 300 -3.52 -2.21 -9.85
N ALA A 301 -3.09 -2.74 -8.70
CA ALA A 301 -3.91 -2.80 -7.49
C ALA A 301 -4.35 -1.39 -7.02
N ILE A 302 -3.42 -0.42 -7.03
CA ILE A 302 -3.71 0.98 -6.72
C ILE A 302 -4.72 1.55 -7.71
N ASN A 303 -4.51 1.36 -9.00
CA ASN A 303 -5.43 1.86 -10.04
C ASN A 303 -6.83 1.23 -9.92
N LEU A 304 -6.93 -0.06 -9.61
CA LEU A 304 -8.19 -0.77 -9.39
C LEU A 304 -8.96 -0.21 -8.19
N LEU A 305 -8.27 0.15 -7.10
CA LEU A 305 -8.88 0.77 -5.92
C LEU A 305 -9.42 2.19 -6.17
N GLU A 306 -9.14 2.77 -7.33
CA GLU A 306 -9.65 4.09 -7.71
C GLU A 306 -10.71 3.98 -8.81
N THR A 307 -10.57 3.02 -9.71
CA THR A 307 -11.40 2.93 -10.92
C THR A 307 -12.44 1.81 -10.85
N ASN A 308 -12.20 0.76 -10.05
CA ASN A 308 -12.94 -0.50 -10.08
C ASN A 308 -13.22 -1.08 -8.68
N LEU A 309 -13.81 -0.28 -7.78
CA LEU A 309 -14.09 -0.67 -6.39
C LEU A 309 -14.94 -1.94 -6.25
N GLU A 310 -15.94 -2.14 -7.12
CA GLU A 310 -16.76 -3.35 -7.07
C GLU A 310 -15.94 -4.61 -7.36
N GLN A 311 -15.00 -4.53 -8.31
CA GLN A 311 -14.12 -5.66 -8.59
C GLN A 311 -13.16 -5.90 -7.42
N CYS A 312 -12.60 -4.85 -6.82
CA CYS A 312 -11.76 -4.98 -5.61
C CYS A 312 -12.53 -5.68 -4.48
N LEU A 313 -13.80 -5.31 -4.28
CA LEU A 313 -14.61 -5.92 -3.23
C LEU A 313 -14.95 -7.40 -3.54
N LYS A 314 -15.21 -7.76 -4.80
CA LYS A 314 -15.36 -9.16 -5.21
C LYS A 314 -14.09 -9.96 -4.93
N ASP A 315 -12.93 -9.38 -5.22
CA ASP A 315 -11.65 -10.02 -4.94
C ASP A 315 -11.42 -10.22 -3.45
N PHE A 316 -11.74 -9.21 -2.62
CA PHE A 316 -11.68 -9.35 -1.16
C PHE A 316 -12.61 -10.44 -0.65
N GLN A 317 -13.83 -10.54 -1.19
CA GLN A 317 -14.76 -11.62 -0.86
C GLN A 317 -14.20 -12.98 -1.24
N GLU A 318 -13.61 -13.10 -2.42
CA GLU A 318 -13.02 -14.34 -2.91
C GLU A 318 -11.83 -14.77 -2.04
N LEU A 319 -10.94 -13.84 -1.67
CA LEU A 319 -9.81 -14.09 -0.78
C LEU A 319 -10.27 -14.52 0.62
N LEU A 320 -11.26 -13.85 1.20
CA LEU A 320 -11.76 -14.18 2.53
C LEU A 320 -12.53 -15.53 2.55
N HIS A 321 -13.23 -15.86 1.46
CA HIS A 321 -14.04 -17.07 1.38
C HIS A 321 -13.24 -18.30 0.93
N ASN A 322 -12.42 -18.17 -0.11
CA ASN A 322 -11.73 -19.26 -0.81
C ASN A 322 -10.24 -19.34 -0.51
N ASN A 323 -9.65 -18.33 0.12
CA ASN A 323 -8.19 -18.18 0.29
C ASN A 323 -7.38 -17.98 -1.01
N CYS A 324 -8.06 -17.72 -2.13
CA CYS A 324 -7.43 -17.52 -3.42
C CYS A 324 -8.26 -16.59 -4.31
N LEU A 325 -7.64 -16.09 -5.38
CA LEU A 325 -8.33 -15.52 -6.53
C LEU A 325 -8.37 -16.55 -7.67
N LYS A 326 -9.50 -16.68 -8.36
CA LYS A 326 -9.64 -17.50 -9.57
C LYS A 326 -9.65 -16.62 -10.79
N ARG A 327 -8.76 -16.88 -11.74
CA ARG A 327 -8.72 -16.18 -13.04
C ARG A 327 -8.62 -17.17 -14.18
N LEU A 328 -9.05 -16.75 -15.37
CA LEU A 328 -8.88 -17.54 -16.58
C LEU A 328 -7.49 -17.28 -17.17
N VAL A 329 -6.73 -18.36 -17.36
CA VAL A 329 -5.43 -18.35 -18.03
C VAL A 329 -5.54 -19.33 -19.19
N ASN A 330 -5.49 -18.83 -20.43
CA ASN A 330 -5.68 -19.64 -21.65
C ASN A 330 -6.95 -20.51 -21.60
N GLY A 331 -8.05 -19.93 -21.09
CA GLY A 331 -9.34 -20.62 -20.95
C GLY A 331 -9.46 -21.55 -19.74
N CYS A 332 -8.38 -21.79 -19.00
CA CYS A 332 -8.36 -22.63 -17.79
C CYS A 332 -8.51 -21.77 -16.53
N SER A 333 -9.33 -22.21 -15.57
CA SER A 333 -9.43 -21.55 -14.27
C SER A 333 -8.20 -21.89 -13.41
N VAL A 334 -7.43 -20.87 -13.05
CA VAL A 334 -6.22 -20.99 -12.21
C VAL A 334 -6.46 -20.29 -10.89
N GLU A 335 -6.06 -20.96 -9.79
CA GLU A 335 -6.13 -20.43 -8.43
C GLU A 335 -4.82 -19.76 -8.02
N PHE A 336 -4.91 -18.52 -7.55
CA PHE A 336 -3.81 -17.73 -7.01
C PHE A 336 -4.02 -17.57 -5.50
N THR A 337 -3.30 -18.33 -4.69
CA THR A 337 -3.38 -18.24 -3.23
C THR A 337 -2.57 -17.05 -2.71
N TYR A 338 -3.02 -16.42 -1.61
CA TYR A 338 -2.19 -15.46 -0.89
C TYR A 338 -1.30 -16.16 0.12
N LEU A 339 -0.15 -15.54 0.41
CA LEU A 339 0.75 -15.95 1.48
C LEU A 339 0.57 -15.01 2.66
N MET A 340 0.35 -15.51 3.87
CA MET A 340 0.29 -14.73 5.13
C MET A 340 1.66 -14.16 5.54
N ARG A 341 2.50 -13.84 4.57
CA ARG A 341 3.86 -13.35 4.72
C ARG A 341 3.90 -11.90 4.30
N THR A 342 4.74 -11.15 4.97
CA THR A 342 4.94 -9.74 4.67
C THR A 342 6.42 -9.40 4.79
N SER A 343 6.78 -8.26 4.22
CA SER A 343 8.11 -7.68 4.27
C SER A 343 8.01 -6.19 4.52
N GLY A 344 9.16 -5.59 4.80
CA GLY A 344 9.31 -4.15 4.78
C GLY A 344 10.33 -3.67 5.79
N GLU A 345 10.73 -2.42 5.60
CA GLU A 345 11.70 -1.68 6.42
C GLU A 345 11.40 -1.85 7.91
N VAL A 346 10.13 -1.88 8.27
CA VAL A 346 9.69 -1.93 9.67
C VAL A 346 10.03 -3.24 10.38
N LEU A 347 10.21 -4.36 9.65
CA LEU A 347 10.66 -5.64 10.21
C LEU A 347 12.19 -5.74 10.29
N ASP A 348 12.88 -5.13 9.34
CA ASP A 348 14.34 -5.04 9.29
C ASP A 348 14.92 -3.95 10.17
N ARG A 349 14.07 -3.04 10.64
CA ARG A 349 14.47 -1.87 11.39
C ARG A 349 15.33 -2.29 12.57
N SER A 350 16.52 -1.68 12.62
CA SER A 350 17.45 -1.96 13.69
C SER A 350 17.01 -1.28 14.99
N LEU A 351 17.01 -2.06 16.06
CA LEU A 351 16.68 -1.66 17.42
C LEU A 351 17.90 -1.90 18.30
N ILE A 352 18.10 -1.03 19.29
CA ILE A 352 19.07 -1.27 20.35
C ILE A 352 18.27 -1.52 21.62
N ILE A 353 18.41 -2.72 22.19
CA ILE A 353 17.68 -3.12 23.41
C ILE A 353 18.63 -3.49 24.53
N ASP A 354 18.21 -3.31 25.78
CA ASP A 354 18.91 -3.84 26.94
C ASP A 354 18.35 -5.20 27.42
N ARG A 355 19.02 -5.79 28.42
CA ARG A 355 18.62 -7.07 29.02
C ARG A 355 17.27 -7.08 29.70
N SER A 356 16.80 -5.92 30.13
CA SER A 356 15.49 -5.78 30.77
C SER A 356 14.36 -5.63 29.75
N GLY A 357 14.68 -5.68 28.45
CA GLY A 357 13.71 -5.54 27.37
C GLY A 357 13.27 -4.09 27.14
N ASN A 358 14.10 -3.11 27.49
CA ASN A 358 13.83 -1.72 27.07
C ASN A 358 14.57 -1.39 25.78
N LEU A 359 13.91 -0.59 24.96
CA LEU A 359 14.40 -0.01 23.73
C LEU A 359 15.12 1.31 24.01
N TYR A 360 16.30 1.48 23.43
CA TYR A 360 16.95 2.77 23.31
C TYR A 360 16.44 3.49 22.07
N THR A 361 15.66 4.54 22.28
CA THR A 361 15.26 5.47 21.22
C THR A 361 16.19 6.69 21.22
N HIS A 362 16.19 7.48 20.15
CA HIS A 362 17.03 8.68 20.06
C HIS A 362 16.84 9.67 21.24
N ASN A 363 15.66 9.67 21.87
CA ASN A 363 15.28 10.66 22.87
C ASN A 363 14.88 10.07 24.23
N SER A 364 14.74 8.75 24.35
CA SER A 364 14.23 8.13 25.59
C SER A 364 14.49 6.62 25.65
N ARG A 365 14.31 6.04 26.84
CA ARG A 365 14.24 4.59 27.06
C ARG A 365 12.77 4.22 27.28
N CYS A 366 12.23 3.30 26.48
CA CYS A 366 10.85 2.82 26.62
C CYS A 366 10.81 1.29 26.68
N SER A 367 9.81 0.70 27.32
CA SER A 367 9.69 -0.76 27.33
C SER A 367 9.28 -1.28 25.96
N LEU A 368 9.82 -2.43 25.54
CA LEU A 368 9.27 -3.15 24.38
C LEU A 368 7.81 -3.56 24.60
N ALA A 369 7.42 -3.78 25.86
CA ALA A 369 6.06 -4.14 26.22
C ALA A 369 5.06 -3.00 25.96
N ASP A 370 5.53 -1.75 25.88
CA ASP A 370 4.71 -0.57 25.60
C ASP A 370 4.58 -0.30 24.09
N SER A 371 5.27 -1.06 23.24
CA SER A 371 5.18 -0.90 21.78
C SER A 371 3.89 -1.51 21.25
N PRO A 372 2.98 -0.72 20.65
CA PRO A 372 1.69 -1.26 20.20
C PRO A 372 1.83 -2.31 19.09
N GLY A 373 2.82 -2.16 18.20
CA GLY A 373 3.12 -3.18 17.18
C GLY A 373 3.57 -4.50 17.77
N ILE A 374 4.40 -4.47 18.82
CA ILE A 374 4.84 -5.70 19.51
C ILE A 374 3.70 -6.31 20.32
N GLN A 375 2.83 -5.49 20.92
CA GLN A 375 1.61 -5.95 21.58
C GLN A 375 0.67 -6.65 20.59
N ALA A 376 0.44 -6.06 19.42
CA ALA A 376 -0.36 -6.65 18.36
C ALA A 376 0.22 -7.99 17.88
N ALA A 377 1.55 -8.07 17.73
CA ALA A 377 2.23 -9.32 17.40
C ALA A 377 2.04 -10.39 18.48
N CYS A 378 2.20 -10.03 19.77
CA CYS A 378 1.98 -10.92 20.91
C CYS A 378 0.54 -11.44 20.93
N GLN A 379 -0.45 -10.55 20.77
CA GLN A 379 -1.87 -10.89 20.74
C GLN A 379 -2.20 -11.87 19.60
N ALA A 380 -1.65 -11.64 18.41
CA ALA A 380 -1.91 -12.49 17.24
C ALA A 380 -1.39 -13.94 17.39
N ILE A 381 -0.35 -14.14 18.21
CA ILE A 381 0.21 -15.47 18.52
C ILE A 381 -0.19 -16.02 19.89
N GLY A 382 -1.13 -15.36 20.58
CA GLY A 382 -1.73 -15.85 21.83
C GLY A 382 -0.91 -15.60 23.09
N ILE A 383 0.02 -14.65 23.08
CA ILE A 383 0.80 -14.27 24.27
C ILE A 383 -0.01 -13.25 25.10
N THR A 384 -0.48 -13.68 26.27
CA THR A 384 -1.26 -12.85 27.21
C THR A 384 -0.40 -12.07 28.20
N ASN A 385 0.79 -12.58 28.57
CA ASN A 385 1.77 -11.90 29.44
C ASN A 385 2.98 -11.42 28.63
N SER A 386 2.77 -10.40 27.79
CA SER A 386 3.78 -9.91 26.85
C SER A 386 5.06 -9.45 27.55
N SER A 387 4.98 -8.79 28.70
CA SER A 387 6.14 -8.25 29.42
C SER A 387 7.15 -9.32 29.83
N GLN A 388 6.69 -10.40 30.47
CA GLN A 388 7.58 -11.49 30.89
C GLN A 388 8.18 -12.22 29.67
N MET A 389 7.36 -12.49 28.65
CA MET A 389 7.80 -13.18 27.44
C MET A 389 8.83 -12.37 26.65
N LEU A 390 8.64 -11.05 26.59
CA LEU A 390 9.59 -10.12 25.99
C LEU A 390 10.92 -10.09 26.73
N GLN A 391 10.91 -10.10 28.07
CA GLN A 391 12.14 -10.20 28.85
C GLN A 391 12.88 -11.52 28.60
N MET A 392 12.16 -12.64 28.51
CA MET A 392 12.75 -13.93 28.19
C MET A 392 13.34 -13.96 26.77
N ALA A 393 12.60 -13.45 25.78
CA ALA A 393 13.07 -13.33 24.40
C ALA A 393 14.30 -12.41 24.30
N ALA A 394 14.28 -11.26 24.98
CA ALA A 394 15.41 -10.35 25.08
C ALA A 394 16.63 -11.04 25.68
N ALA A 395 16.49 -11.75 26.81
CA ALA A 395 17.60 -12.46 27.45
C ALA A 395 18.26 -13.50 26.52
N LYS A 396 17.48 -14.18 25.66
CA LYS A 396 18.04 -15.13 24.67
C LYS A 396 18.88 -14.45 23.60
N LEU A 397 18.57 -13.21 23.22
CA LEU A 397 19.37 -12.43 22.26
C LEU A 397 20.75 -12.06 22.81
N PHE A 398 20.93 -12.05 24.14
CA PHE A 398 22.23 -11.80 24.79
C PHE A 398 23.07 -13.07 25.00
N ALA A 399 22.57 -14.27 24.68
CA ALA A 399 23.23 -15.52 25.02
C ALA A 399 24.66 -15.67 24.43
N GLY A 400 24.93 -15.05 23.26
CA GLY A 400 26.26 -15.03 22.64
C GLY A 400 27.17 -13.89 23.07
N ILE A 401 26.68 -12.94 23.88
CA ILE A 401 27.37 -11.71 24.28
C ILE A 401 27.13 -11.39 25.77
N PRO A 402 27.55 -12.28 26.69
CA PRO A 402 27.12 -12.28 28.10
C PRO A 402 27.61 -11.08 28.93
N ASN A 403 28.44 -10.21 28.39
CA ASN A 403 28.91 -8.98 29.05
C ASN A 403 28.35 -7.70 28.41
N ALA A 404 27.58 -7.79 27.32
CA ALA A 404 27.01 -6.61 26.68
C ALA A 404 25.82 -6.06 27.48
N GLU A 405 25.77 -4.73 27.63
CA GLU A 405 24.66 -4.02 28.28
C GLU A 405 23.48 -3.80 27.33
N ALA A 406 23.78 -3.67 26.04
CA ALA A 406 22.80 -3.52 24.97
C ALA A 406 23.18 -4.37 23.75
N VAL A 407 22.18 -4.75 22.96
CA VAL A 407 22.35 -5.49 21.71
C VAL A 407 21.59 -4.80 20.60
N GLN A 408 22.22 -4.71 19.43
CA GLN A 408 21.59 -4.26 18.20
C GLN A 408 20.95 -5.46 17.49
N ILE A 409 19.65 -5.39 17.25
CA ILE A 409 18.84 -6.45 16.64
C ILE A 409 17.89 -5.87 15.58
N THR A 410 17.21 -6.71 14.82
CA THR A 410 16.03 -6.30 14.03
C THR A 410 14.73 -6.65 14.74
N VAL A 411 13.62 -6.03 14.35
CA VAL A 411 12.28 -6.41 14.83
C VAL A 411 11.99 -7.87 14.51
N GLN A 412 12.32 -8.34 13.31
CA GLN A 412 12.10 -9.73 12.93
C GLN A 412 12.86 -10.72 13.82
N GLN A 413 14.10 -10.39 14.22
CA GLN A 413 14.87 -11.21 15.16
C GLN A 413 14.19 -11.28 16.54
N LEU A 414 13.64 -10.16 17.03
CA LEU A 414 12.85 -10.13 18.26
C LEU A 414 11.60 -11.01 18.16
N LEU A 415 10.82 -10.85 17.08
CA LEU A 415 9.60 -11.63 16.84
C LEU A 415 9.90 -13.12 16.72
N HIS A 416 11.00 -13.50 16.05
CA HIS A 416 11.46 -14.88 15.99
C HIS A 416 11.74 -15.44 17.40
N GLN A 417 12.47 -14.71 18.24
CA GLN A 417 12.74 -15.17 19.62
C GLN A 417 11.48 -15.26 20.47
N LEU A 418 10.52 -14.35 20.31
CA LEU A 418 9.21 -14.41 20.96
C LEU A 418 8.44 -15.67 20.58
N VAL A 419 8.38 -15.99 19.29
CA VAL A 419 7.71 -17.22 18.82
C VAL A 419 8.38 -18.46 19.40
N MET A 420 9.70 -18.49 19.52
CA MET A 420 10.42 -19.60 20.16
C MET A 420 10.12 -19.76 21.66
N GLN A 421 9.57 -18.73 22.32
CA GLN A 421 9.13 -18.85 23.72
C GLN A 421 7.72 -19.42 23.85
N THR A 422 6.91 -19.43 22.77
CA THR A 422 5.56 -20.00 22.80
C THR A 422 5.59 -21.52 22.94
N ASP A 423 4.54 -22.11 23.54
CA ASP A 423 4.51 -23.57 23.76
C ASP A 423 4.69 -24.34 22.44
N SER A 424 5.69 -25.22 22.42
CA SER A 424 6.03 -26.09 21.29
C SER A 424 4.92 -27.08 20.89
N SER A 425 4.00 -27.38 21.80
CA SER A 425 2.92 -28.38 21.63
C SER A 425 1.93 -28.05 20.51
N THR A 426 1.90 -26.79 20.08
CA THR A 426 0.85 -26.23 19.22
C THR A 426 1.23 -26.12 17.74
N GLY A 427 2.44 -26.56 17.38
CA GLY A 427 2.84 -26.87 16.01
C GLY A 427 3.02 -25.67 15.06
N GLN A 428 4.18 -25.64 14.38
CA GLN A 428 4.55 -24.75 13.27
C GLN A 428 5.02 -23.32 13.65
N PRO A 429 6.21 -23.19 14.26
CA PRO A 429 6.82 -21.89 14.59
C PRO A 429 6.92 -20.92 13.40
N ALA A 430 7.17 -21.43 12.18
CA ALA A 430 7.23 -20.59 10.97
C ALA A 430 5.90 -19.87 10.71
N LYS A 431 4.75 -20.56 10.84
CA LYS A 431 3.44 -19.93 10.65
C LYS A 431 3.15 -18.87 11.71
N ARG A 432 3.56 -19.12 12.96
CA ARG A 432 3.43 -18.12 14.04
C ARG A 432 4.30 -16.90 13.80
N LEU A 433 5.50 -17.08 13.27
CA LEU A 433 6.35 -15.96 12.88
C LEU A 433 5.69 -15.13 11.77
N ASP A 434 5.17 -15.79 10.74
CA ASP A 434 4.42 -15.13 9.66
C ASP A 434 3.23 -14.33 10.23
N GLN A 435 2.47 -14.90 11.17
CA GLN A 435 1.37 -14.22 11.88
C GLN A 435 1.84 -13.02 12.72
N ALA A 436 2.90 -13.18 13.50
CA ALA A 436 3.45 -12.11 14.34
C ALA A 436 3.97 -10.95 13.49
N CYS A 437 4.71 -11.25 12.40
CA CYS A 437 5.20 -10.26 11.45
C CYS A 437 4.04 -9.53 10.76
N LEU A 438 3.01 -10.26 10.32
CA LEU A 438 1.83 -9.65 9.70
C LEU A 438 1.06 -8.76 10.68
N ALA A 439 0.87 -9.18 11.93
CA ALA A 439 0.18 -8.37 12.94
C ALA A 439 0.95 -7.13 13.37
N TYR A 440 2.27 -7.23 13.42
CA TYR A 440 3.15 -6.08 13.59
C TYR A 440 3.00 -5.11 12.41
N HIS A 441 3.05 -5.59 11.17
CA HIS A 441 2.93 -4.76 9.98
C HIS A 441 1.52 -4.16 9.81
N ALA A 442 0.48 -4.88 10.25
CA ALA A 442 -0.93 -4.45 10.20
C ALA A 442 -1.20 -3.12 10.91
N GLN A 443 -0.31 -2.67 11.80
CA GLN A 443 -0.45 -1.38 12.46
C GLN A 443 -0.27 -0.20 11.51
N ILE A 444 0.42 -0.36 10.38
CA ILE A 444 0.73 0.73 9.44
C ILE A 444 0.21 0.52 8.03
N GLU A 445 -0.28 -0.69 7.71
CA GLU A 445 -0.85 -1.04 6.40
C GLU A 445 -1.98 -2.06 6.56
N ASN A 446 -2.94 -2.07 5.64
CA ASN A 446 -4.06 -3.00 5.69
C ASN A 446 -3.62 -4.40 5.20
N PRO A 447 -3.70 -5.45 6.05
CA PRO A 447 -3.25 -6.78 5.69
C PRO A 447 -3.95 -7.37 4.46
N LEU A 448 -5.27 -7.20 4.33
CA LEU A 448 -6.03 -7.78 3.23
C LEU A 448 -5.66 -7.15 1.88
N GLN A 449 -5.39 -5.84 1.84
CA GLN A 449 -4.88 -5.20 0.63
C GLN A 449 -3.48 -5.72 0.25
N LEU A 450 -2.60 -5.92 1.23
CA LEU A 450 -1.27 -6.48 0.99
C LEU A 450 -1.36 -7.90 0.43
N MET A 451 -2.19 -8.75 1.03
CA MET A 451 -2.42 -10.11 0.54
C MET A 451 -2.96 -10.10 -0.89
N TRP A 452 -3.95 -9.24 -1.17
CA TRP A 452 -4.53 -9.08 -2.49
C TRP A 452 -3.51 -8.61 -3.53
N SER A 453 -2.71 -7.58 -3.25
CA SER A 453 -1.68 -7.09 -4.17
C SER A 453 -0.61 -8.15 -4.46
N ASN A 454 -0.20 -8.93 -3.44
CA ASN A 454 0.75 -10.03 -3.61
C ASN A 454 0.15 -11.20 -4.41
N THR A 455 -1.14 -11.48 -4.26
CA THR A 455 -1.84 -12.47 -5.08
C THR A 455 -1.91 -12.04 -6.55
N ILE A 456 -2.15 -10.75 -6.81
CA ILE A 456 -2.08 -10.19 -8.17
C ILE A 456 -0.66 -10.36 -8.72
N ALA A 457 0.39 -10.13 -7.93
CA ALA A 457 1.77 -10.34 -8.37
C ALA A 457 2.05 -11.78 -8.82
N GLY A 458 1.41 -12.78 -8.18
CA GLY A 458 1.48 -14.18 -8.60
C GLY A 458 0.94 -14.45 -10.01
N MET A 459 0.11 -13.56 -10.57
CA MET A 459 -0.43 -13.71 -11.93
C MET A 459 0.62 -13.55 -13.02
N ALA A 460 1.75 -12.89 -12.74
CA ALA A 460 2.78 -12.63 -13.74
C ALA A 460 3.40 -13.92 -14.33
N GLU A 461 3.44 -15.01 -13.56
CA GLU A 461 4.03 -16.30 -13.96
C GLU A 461 2.97 -17.40 -14.09
N ALA A 462 1.70 -17.04 -14.33
CA ALA A 462 0.64 -18.03 -14.41
C ALA A 462 0.77 -18.95 -15.63
N GLU A 463 1.11 -18.38 -16.79
CA GLU A 463 1.18 -19.09 -18.06
C GLU A 463 2.33 -20.10 -18.11
N GLU A 464 2.15 -21.18 -18.84
CA GLU A 464 3.24 -22.15 -19.13
C GLU A 464 4.37 -21.51 -19.93
N SER A 465 4.04 -20.56 -20.82
CA SER A 465 4.99 -19.78 -21.62
C SER A 465 5.65 -18.63 -20.84
N SER A 466 5.36 -18.50 -19.54
CA SER A 466 5.95 -17.44 -18.71
C SER A 466 7.47 -17.57 -18.62
N HIS A 467 8.14 -16.43 -18.46
CA HIS A 467 9.59 -16.35 -18.58
C HIS A 467 10.30 -17.26 -17.56
N LEU A 468 9.84 -17.31 -16.31
CA LEU A 468 10.51 -18.11 -15.28
C LEU A 468 10.24 -19.60 -15.44
N LYS A 469 9.04 -20.01 -15.83
CA LYS A 469 8.76 -21.42 -16.12
C LYS A 469 9.58 -21.92 -17.30
N GLN A 470 9.71 -21.13 -18.36
CA GLN A 470 10.55 -21.50 -19.51
C GLN A 470 12.04 -21.58 -19.14
N LYS A 471 12.56 -20.67 -18.32
CA LYS A 471 13.93 -20.78 -17.77
C LYS A 471 14.11 -22.02 -16.89
N LEU A 472 13.15 -22.32 -16.03
CA LEU A 472 13.16 -23.50 -15.18
C LEU A 472 13.24 -24.77 -16.04
N VAL A 473 12.29 -24.95 -16.96
CA VAL A 473 12.22 -26.12 -17.84
C VAL A 473 13.50 -26.25 -18.67
N SER A 474 13.90 -25.19 -19.39
CA SER A 474 15.08 -25.23 -20.25
C SER A 474 16.36 -25.53 -19.47
N SER A 475 16.55 -24.96 -18.27
CA SER A 475 17.72 -25.23 -17.44
C SER A 475 17.79 -26.68 -16.96
N VAL A 476 16.67 -27.25 -16.50
CA VAL A 476 16.59 -28.63 -16.02
C VAL A 476 16.81 -29.60 -17.18
N VAL A 477 16.07 -29.42 -18.27
CA VAL A 477 16.15 -30.28 -19.46
C VAL A 477 17.55 -30.25 -20.07
N THR A 478 18.15 -29.07 -20.25
CA THR A 478 19.52 -28.96 -20.78
C THR A 478 20.53 -29.67 -19.89
N THR A 479 20.39 -29.53 -18.57
CA THR A 479 21.27 -30.19 -17.59
C THR A 479 21.14 -31.71 -17.60
N LEU A 480 19.92 -32.22 -17.82
CA LEU A 480 19.65 -33.65 -17.95
C LEU A 480 20.22 -34.23 -19.27
N HIS A 481 20.28 -33.46 -20.36
CA HIS A 481 20.94 -33.91 -21.60
C HIS A 481 22.46 -34.02 -21.46
N GLY A 482 23.07 -33.23 -20.57
CA GLY A 482 24.51 -33.20 -20.31
C GLY A 482 25.02 -34.28 -19.35
N ILE A 483 24.26 -35.36 -19.12
CA ILE A 483 24.64 -36.41 -18.18
C ILE A 483 25.96 -37.07 -18.59
N PRO A 484 26.94 -37.18 -17.68
CA PRO A 484 28.16 -37.94 -17.92
C PRO A 484 27.84 -39.39 -18.31
N ASP A 485 28.60 -39.95 -19.26
CA ASP A 485 28.55 -41.34 -19.75
C ASP A 485 27.63 -41.66 -20.95
N GLY A 486 27.26 -40.67 -21.77
CA GLY A 486 26.68 -40.91 -23.11
C GLY A 486 25.25 -41.47 -23.13
N HIS A 487 24.55 -41.48 -22.00
CA HIS A 487 23.12 -41.78 -21.96
C HIS A 487 22.33 -40.52 -22.31
N HIS A 488 21.77 -40.47 -23.51
CA HIS A 488 20.90 -39.38 -23.93
C HIS A 488 19.46 -39.68 -23.51
N PHE A 489 18.78 -38.69 -22.92
CA PHE A 489 17.33 -38.67 -22.89
C PHE A 489 16.84 -38.61 -24.33
N ASP A 490 15.96 -39.54 -24.72
CA ASP A 490 15.25 -39.40 -25.98
C ASP A 490 14.25 -38.22 -25.89
N ASP A 491 13.81 -37.74 -27.05
CA ASP A 491 12.85 -36.63 -27.13
C ASP A 491 11.53 -36.94 -26.40
N SER A 492 11.12 -38.20 -26.30
CA SER A 492 9.86 -38.61 -25.65
C SER A 492 9.92 -38.37 -24.15
N ILE A 493 11.02 -38.75 -23.50
CA ILE A 493 11.20 -38.53 -22.07
C ILE A 493 11.42 -37.03 -21.79
N THR A 494 12.16 -36.32 -22.64
CA THR A 494 12.32 -34.86 -22.53
C THR A 494 10.98 -34.13 -22.61
N ASN A 495 10.11 -34.53 -23.55
CA ASN A 495 8.76 -33.99 -23.67
C ASN A 495 7.90 -34.34 -22.45
N LEU A 496 7.99 -35.56 -21.93
CA LEU A 496 7.28 -35.95 -20.71
C LEU A 496 7.78 -35.13 -19.51
N MET A 497 9.09 -34.99 -19.32
CA MET A 497 9.68 -34.20 -18.23
C MET A 497 9.27 -32.73 -18.33
N THR A 498 9.22 -32.17 -19.55
CA THR A 498 8.74 -30.81 -19.78
C THR A 498 7.28 -30.67 -19.36
N ALA A 499 6.41 -31.58 -19.80
CA ALA A 499 5.00 -31.58 -19.43
C ALA A 499 4.81 -31.74 -17.90
N GLN A 500 5.56 -32.65 -17.28
CA GLN A 500 5.53 -32.90 -15.83
C GLN A 500 6.00 -31.69 -15.03
N LEU A 501 7.11 -31.05 -15.44
CA LEU A 501 7.57 -29.81 -14.82
C LEU A 501 6.52 -28.70 -14.93
N LEU A 502 5.91 -28.49 -16.09
CA LEU A 502 4.88 -27.46 -16.26
C LEU A 502 3.62 -27.74 -15.44
N TYR A 503 3.20 -29.02 -15.35
CA TYR A 503 2.00 -29.43 -14.62
C TYR A 503 2.17 -29.37 -13.10
N HIS A 504 3.34 -29.77 -12.58
CA HIS A 504 3.59 -29.84 -11.14
C HIS A 504 4.13 -28.56 -10.52
N THR A 505 4.38 -27.50 -11.30
CA THR A 505 5.02 -26.28 -10.78
C THR A 505 4.13 -25.05 -10.83
N GLN A 506 4.21 -24.26 -9.75
CA GLN A 506 3.65 -22.92 -9.69
C GLN A 506 4.72 -21.97 -9.17
N MET A 507 4.91 -20.85 -9.87
CA MET A 507 5.73 -19.75 -9.37
C MET A 507 4.83 -18.82 -8.59
N GLN A 508 5.04 -18.72 -7.27
CA GLN A 508 4.25 -17.87 -6.39
C GLN A 508 5.11 -16.70 -5.91
N TYR A 509 4.58 -15.49 -5.99
CA TYR A 509 5.27 -14.31 -5.48
C TYR A 509 5.27 -14.33 -3.94
N ASP A 510 6.45 -14.35 -3.33
CA ASP A 510 6.65 -14.26 -1.89
C ASP A 510 7.25 -12.91 -1.52
N PRO A 511 6.47 -12.01 -0.90
CA PRO A 511 6.95 -10.68 -0.52
C PRO A 511 8.06 -10.73 0.53
N SER A 512 8.18 -11.78 1.33
CA SER A 512 9.13 -11.86 2.46
C SER A 512 10.56 -12.23 2.08
N HIS A 513 10.79 -12.66 0.84
CA HIS A 513 12.13 -13.04 0.40
C HIS A 513 13.04 -11.81 0.29
N LYS A 514 14.11 -11.74 1.08
CA LYS A 514 15.03 -10.61 1.13
C LYS A 514 16.20 -10.78 0.17
N TYR A 515 16.55 -9.72 -0.55
CA TYR A 515 17.73 -9.69 -1.39
C TYR A 515 18.98 -9.24 -0.63
N PRO A 516 20.19 -9.71 -1.02
CA PRO A 516 21.43 -9.21 -0.46
C PRO A 516 21.71 -7.74 -0.85
N HIS A 517 21.07 -7.24 -1.91
CA HIS A 517 21.27 -5.89 -2.44
C HIS A 517 19.92 -5.29 -2.88
N HIS A 518 19.81 -3.95 -2.84
CA HIS A 518 18.68 -3.21 -3.40
C HIS A 518 18.39 -3.61 -4.85
N SER A 519 17.13 -3.52 -5.24
CA SER A 519 16.67 -3.76 -6.60
C SER A 519 17.14 -2.65 -7.55
N VAL A 520 16.88 -2.84 -8.84
CA VAL A 520 17.21 -1.85 -9.86
C VAL A 520 16.48 -0.53 -9.61
N ASP A 521 15.34 -0.47 -8.92
CA ASP A 521 14.65 0.78 -8.59
C ASP A 521 15.27 1.56 -7.41
N ASP A 522 16.27 1.02 -6.71
CA ASP A 522 16.82 1.52 -5.44
C ASP A 522 15.86 1.53 -4.23
N HIS A 523 14.59 1.15 -4.40
CA HIS A 523 13.55 1.19 -3.35
C HIS A 523 13.14 -0.20 -2.86
N SER A 524 13.21 -1.22 -3.71
CA SER A 524 12.80 -2.57 -3.36
C SER A 524 13.97 -3.38 -2.82
N THR A 525 13.80 -4.04 -1.68
CA THR A 525 14.80 -4.95 -1.06
C THR A 525 14.26 -6.36 -0.86
N TYR A 526 12.98 -6.55 -1.21
CA TYR A 526 12.21 -7.74 -0.92
C TYR A 526 11.44 -8.24 -2.14
N GLY A 527 10.95 -9.48 -2.04
CA GLY A 527 9.85 -10.00 -2.85
C GLY A 527 10.30 -10.70 -4.12
N ALA A 528 10.24 -12.04 -4.14
CA ALA A 528 10.72 -12.89 -5.23
C ALA A 528 9.67 -13.94 -5.64
N PHE A 529 9.78 -14.51 -6.83
CA PHE A 529 9.00 -15.70 -7.18
C PHE A 529 9.65 -16.95 -6.59
N VAL A 530 8.85 -17.74 -5.87
CA VAL A 530 9.28 -18.99 -5.25
C VAL A 530 8.54 -20.16 -5.87
N LEU A 531 9.30 -21.19 -6.22
CA LEU A 531 8.78 -22.42 -6.77
C LEU A 531 7.94 -23.15 -5.73
N HIS A 532 6.75 -23.58 -6.14
CA HIS A 532 5.92 -24.51 -5.39
C HIS A 532 5.67 -25.74 -6.24
N HIS A 533 5.78 -26.90 -5.62
CA HIS A 533 5.44 -28.17 -6.26
C HIS A 533 4.08 -28.67 -5.79
N ARG A 534 3.33 -29.24 -6.71
CA ARG A 534 2.01 -29.81 -6.43
C ARG A 534 2.17 -31.17 -5.75
N GLU A 535 1.73 -31.31 -4.50
CA GLU A 535 1.64 -32.59 -3.79
C GLU A 535 0.29 -33.28 -4.02
N SER A 536 -0.77 -32.50 -4.18
CA SER A 536 -2.11 -33.01 -4.48
C SER A 536 -2.92 -31.99 -5.29
N SER A 537 -4.19 -32.28 -5.59
CA SER A 537 -5.04 -31.37 -6.34
C SER A 537 -5.19 -29.99 -5.68
N THR A 538 -5.04 -29.90 -4.36
CA THR A 538 -5.27 -28.71 -3.53
C THR A 538 -4.07 -28.30 -2.66
N GLN A 539 -3.00 -29.10 -2.62
CA GLN A 539 -1.84 -28.83 -1.78
C GLN A 539 -0.59 -28.52 -2.60
N TRP A 540 -0.01 -27.37 -2.30
CA TRP A 540 1.24 -26.88 -2.86
C TRP A 540 2.30 -26.83 -1.76
N LYS A 541 3.46 -27.39 -2.04
CA LYS A 541 4.60 -27.36 -1.15
C LYS A 541 5.70 -26.49 -1.71
N ARG A 542 6.19 -25.61 -0.86
CA ARG A 542 7.27 -24.67 -1.18
C ARG A 542 8.57 -25.42 -1.47
N VAL A 543 9.26 -24.98 -2.52
CA VAL A 543 10.60 -25.42 -2.91
C VAL A 543 11.48 -24.19 -2.90
N ASP A 544 12.28 -24.00 -1.86
CA ASP A 544 13.08 -22.80 -1.63
C ASP A 544 14.54 -23.08 -1.23
N SER A 545 14.97 -24.34 -1.39
CA SER A 545 16.34 -24.78 -1.15
C SER A 545 16.80 -25.74 -2.26
N PRO A 546 18.12 -25.87 -2.48
CA PRO A 546 18.68 -26.86 -3.40
C PRO A 546 18.20 -28.28 -3.08
N GLU A 547 18.15 -28.66 -1.81
CA GLU A 547 17.77 -30.00 -1.37
C GLU A 547 16.29 -30.27 -1.65
N ALA A 548 15.41 -29.30 -1.37
CA ALA A 548 14.00 -29.40 -1.72
C ALA A 548 13.80 -29.51 -3.23
N PHE A 549 14.58 -28.75 -4.01
CA PHE A 549 14.52 -28.77 -5.47
C PHE A 549 14.97 -30.11 -6.05
N GLN A 550 16.09 -30.66 -5.58
CA GLN A 550 16.57 -31.98 -5.97
C GLN A 550 15.55 -33.07 -5.61
N HIS A 551 14.97 -33.01 -4.42
CA HIS A 551 13.94 -33.98 -3.98
C HIS A 551 12.70 -33.93 -4.89
N PHE A 552 12.23 -32.73 -5.20
CA PHE A 552 11.14 -32.49 -6.15
C PHE A 552 11.45 -33.11 -7.52
N LEU A 553 12.62 -32.82 -8.09
CA LEU A 553 13.00 -33.35 -9.40
C LEU A 553 13.14 -34.88 -9.41
N VAL A 554 13.67 -35.47 -8.34
CA VAL A 554 13.74 -36.92 -8.21
C VAL A 554 12.35 -37.53 -8.21
N ALA A 555 11.39 -36.96 -7.47
CA ALA A 555 10.02 -37.46 -7.46
C ALA A 555 9.38 -37.41 -8.86
N LEU A 556 9.58 -36.32 -9.61
CA LEU A 556 9.09 -36.22 -11.00
C LEU A 556 9.74 -37.24 -11.94
N ILE A 557 11.05 -37.48 -11.80
CA ILE A 557 11.75 -38.49 -12.59
C ILE A 557 11.22 -39.88 -12.25
N GLU A 558 11.07 -40.19 -10.97
CA GLU A 558 10.52 -41.49 -10.54
C GLU A 558 9.11 -41.73 -11.08
N GLU A 559 8.26 -40.70 -11.10
CA GLU A 559 6.93 -40.74 -11.72
C GLU A 559 7.01 -40.94 -13.25
N ALA A 560 7.83 -40.13 -13.94
CA ALA A 560 8.00 -40.22 -15.38
C ALA A 560 8.47 -41.61 -15.83
N PHE A 561 9.35 -42.27 -15.06
CA PHE A 561 9.87 -43.60 -15.38
C PHE A 561 8.84 -44.72 -15.22
N GLN A 562 7.71 -44.49 -14.53
CA GLN A 562 6.60 -45.46 -14.48
C GLN A 562 5.99 -45.69 -15.87
N TYR A 563 6.07 -44.69 -16.75
CA TYR A 563 5.60 -44.77 -18.14
C TYR A 563 6.62 -45.42 -19.09
N PHE A 564 7.88 -45.57 -18.65
CA PHE A 564 8.98 -46.12 -19.45
C PHE A 564 9.71 -47.27 -18.73
N PRO A 565 9.05 -48.44 -18.54
CA PRO A 565 9.59 -49.54 -17.75
C PRO A 565 10.94 -50.07 -18.27
N ASN A 566 11.19 -49.99 -19.58
CA ASN A 566 12.46 -50.38 -20.21
C ASN A 566 13.67 -49.53 -19.75
N LEU A 567 13.41 -48.36 -19.16
CA LEU A 567 14.43 -47.44 -18.67
C LEU A 567 14.62 -47.50 -17.16
N SER A 568 13.84 -48.32 -16.44
CA SER A 568 13.92 -48.48 -14.99
C SER A 568 15.34 -48.79 -14.47
N GLN A 569 16.15 -49.51 -15.26
CA GLN A 569 17.55 -49.79 -14.94
C GLN A 569 18.43 -48.52 -14.84
N HIS A 570 18.08 -47.45 -15.56
CA HIS A 570 18.79 -46.18 -15.56
C HIS A 570 18.29 -45.22 -14.45
N MET A 571 17.12 -45.46 -13.86
CA MET A 571 16.49 -44.58 -12.86
C MET A 571 17.41 -44.27 -11.68
N LYS A 572 18.13 -45.28 -11.16
CA LYS A 572 19.11 -45.08 -10.07
C LYS A 572 20.24 -44.13 -10.45
N LYS A 573 20.70 -44.18 -11.70
CA LYS A 573 21.76 -43.31 -12.21
C LYS A 573 21.27 -41.87 -12.35
N PHE A 574 20.07 -41.67 -12.93
CA PHE A 574 19.46 -40.35 -13.06
C PHE A 574 19.20 -39.69 -11.71
N THR A 575 18.57 -40.41 -10.79
CA THR A 575 18.29 -39.89 -9.44
C THR A 575 19.56 -39.62 -8.63
N SER A 576 20.62 -40.41 -8.83
CA SER A 576 21.95 -40.13 -8.25
C SER A 576 22.58 -38.87 -8.84
N TYR A 577 22.45 -38.64 -10.15
CA TYR A 577 22.97 -37.44 -10.80
C TYR A 577 22.22 -36.18 -10.34
N VAL A 578 20.89 -36.20 -10.29
CA VAL A 578 20.09 -35.06 -9.82
C VAL A 578 20.44 -34.67 -8.39
N ARG A 579 20.76 -35.63 -7.52
CA ARG A 579 21.22 -35.40 -6.15
C ARG A 579 22.67 -34.89 -6.05
N SER A 580 23.42 -34.91 -7.14
CA SER A 580 24.84 -34.52 -7.12
C SER A 580 25.02 -33.01 -7.08
N SER A 581 26.17 -32.57 -6.55
CA SER A 581 26.60 -31.17 -6.60
C SER A 581 26.75 -30.64 -8.03
N GLN A 582 27.24 -31.51 -8.93
CA GLN A 582 27.45 -31.22 -10.34
C GLN A 582 26.16 -30.83 -11.06
N PHE A 583 25.05 -31.55 -10.79
CA PHE A 583 23.74 -31.19 -11.35
C PHE A 583 23.31 -29.80 -10.89
N THR A 584 23.41 -29.51 -9.59
CA THR A 584 23.03 -28.21 -9.02
C THR A 584 23.83 -27.06 -9.62
N GLU A 585 25.15 -27.22 -9.80
CA GLU A 585 25.98 -26.19 -10.43
C GLU A 585 25.61 -25.98 -11.91
N SER A 586 25.38 -27.07 -12.64
CA SER A 586 25.02 -27.01 -14.06
C SER A 586 23.65 -26.37 -14.27
N VAL A 587 22.63 -26.74 -13.49
CA VAL A 587 21.29 -26.15 -13.61
C VAL A 587 21.30 -24.67 -13.24
N LEU A 588 22.08 -24.26 -12.23
CA LEU A 588 22.23 -22.85 -11.88
C LEU A 588 22.91 -22.04 -12.98
N GLY A 589 23.95 -22.59 -13.60
CA GLY A 589 24.65 -21.97 -14.73
C GLY A 589 23.75 -21.82 -15.96
N HIS A 590 22.94 -22.84 -16.27
CA HIS A 590 21.98 -22.79 -17.38
C HIS A 590 20.78 -21.88 -17.09
N TYR A 591 20.37 -21.74 -15.83
CA TYR A 591 19.21 -20.93 -15.46
C TYR A 591 19.45 -19.42 -15.64
N SER A 592 20.66 -18.94 -15.37
CA SER A 592 20.99 -17.51 -15.51
C SER A 592 22.44 -17.28 -15.91
N LEU A 593 22.64 -16.45 -16.94
CA LEU A 593 23.97 -16.02 -17.40
C LEU A 593 24.77 -15.30 -16.31
N THR A 594 24.09 -14.68 -15.34
CA THR A 594 24.77 -14.03 -14.20
C THR A 594 25.40 -15.06 -13.26
N ASN A 595 24.76 -16.21 -13.07
CA ASN A 595 25.31 -17.30 -12.26
C ASN A 595 26.53 -17.93 -12.94
N ALA A 596 26.48 -18.11 -14.26
CA ALA A 596 27.58 -18.73 -15.02
C ALA A 596 28.93 -17.98 -14.89
N ARG A 597 28.91 -16.72 -14.42
CA ARG A 597 30.11 -15.90 -14.20
C ARG A 597 30.68 -16.00 -12.78
N ILE A 598 29.99 -16.66 -11.85
CA ILE A 598 30.38 -16.78 -10.45
C ILE A 598 31.15 -18.08 -10.26
N PRO A 599 32.43 -18.04 -9.84
CA PRO A 599 33.17 -19.24 -9.51
C PRO A 599 32.60 -19.89 -8.24
N ASN A 600 32.62 -21.23 -8.18
CA ASN A 600 32.15 -22.02 -7.03
C ASN A 600 30.73 -21.63 -6.58
N LEU A 601 29.74 -21.77 -7.48
CA LEU A 601 28.35 -21.38 -7.27
C LEU A 601 27.76 -21.89 -5.95
N GLN A 602 28.11 -23.11 -5.54
CA GLN A 602 27.61 -23.69 -4.28
C GLN A 602 27.98 -22.87 -3.04
N SER A 603 29.20 -22.33 -2.99
CA SER A 603 29.65 -21.50 -1.87
C SER A 603 28.97 -20.12 -1.82
N HIS A 604 28.30 -19.73 -2.91
CA HIS A 604 27.66 -18.42 -3.06
C HIS A 604 26.13 -18.52 -3.21
N LEU A 605 25.51 -19.67 -2.93
CA LEU A 605 24.07 -19.90 -3.14
C LEU A 605 23.19 -18.82 -2.49
N SER A 606 23.52 -18.40 -1.27
CA SER A 606 22.76 -17.36 -0.54
C SER A 606 22.85 -15.96 -1.15
N GLN A 607 23.75 -15.75 -2.11
CA GLN A 607 23.97 -14.47 -2.79
C GLN A 607 23.33 -14.43 -4.18
N LEU A 608 22.89 -15.60 -4.70
CA LEU A 608 22.32 -15.69 -6.04
C LEU A 608 20.91 -15.09 -6.07
N LYS A 609 20.67 -14.19 -7.02
CA LYS A 609 19.35 -13.57 -7.25
C LYS A 609 18.42 -14.43 -8.10
N HIS A 610 18.97 -15.37 -8.87
CA HIS A 610 18.25 -16.13 -9.88
C HIS A 610 18.58 -17.61 -9.73
N THR A 611 17.67 -18.38 -9.14
CA THR A 611 17.78 -19.83 -9.01
C THR A 611 16.50 -20.49 -9.53
N PRO A 612 16.53 -21.77 -9.92
CA PRO A 612 15.32 -22.48 -10.34
C PRO A 612 14.20 -22.52 -9.29
N TRP A 613 14.53 -22.34 -8.01
CA TRP A 613 13.56 -22.37 -6.90
C TRP A 613 13.18 -20.99 -6.37
N ILE A 614 14.03 -19.96 -6.55
CA ILE A 614 13.77 -18.57 -6.17
C ILE A 614 14.34 -17.64 -7.25
N ASP A 615 13.52 -16.79 -7.86
CA ASP A 615 13.95 -15.78 -8.85
C ASP A 615 13.44 -14.38 -8.51
N ALA A 616 14.39 -13.43 -8.45
CA ALA A 616 14.20 -12.03 -8.14
C ALA A 616 13.73 -11.14 -9.32
N SER A 617 13.44 -11.71 -10.48
CA SER A 617 13.10 -10.90 -11.66
C SER A 617 11.71 -10.29 -11.55
N GLY A 618 11.59 -9.01 -11.93
CA GLY A 618 10.29 -8.40 -12.21
C GLY A 618 9.69 -8.96 -13.51
N ASN A 619 8.36 -8.90 -13.62
CA ASN A 619 7.64 -9.29 -14.83
C ASN A 619 6.98 -8.05 -15.47
N THR A 620 6.33 -8.24 -16.61
CA THR A 620 5.62 -7.20 -17.34
C THR A 620 4.22 -6.93 -16.75
N PRO A 621 3.91 -5.67 -16.45
CA PRO A 621 2.56 -5.18 -16.17
C PRO A 621 1.44 -5.73 -17.08
N LYS A 622 1.75 -5.88 -18.38
CA LYS A 622 0.82 -6.34 -19.42
C LYS A 622 0.26 -7.73 -19.13
N THR A 623 1.12 -8.69 -18.74
CA THR A 623 0.70 -10.07 -18.48
C THR A 623 -0.29 -10.13 -17.33
N ILE A 624 -0.03 -9.38 -16.25
CA ILE A 624 -0.94 -9.33 -15.09
C ILE A 624 -2.28 -8.74 -15.50
N GLN A 625 -2.31 -7.61 -16.21
CA GLN A 625 -3.56 -6.99 -16.64
C GLN A 625 -4.40 -7.97 -17.47
N ARG A 626 -3.78 -8.65 -18.45
CA ARG A 626 -4.47 -9.62 -19.29
C ARG A 626 -5.10 -10.74 -18.47
N ILE A 627 -4.34 -11.35 -17.56
CA ILE A 627 -4.82 -12.46 -16.71
C ILE A 627 -5.87 -11.98 -15.73
N TYR A 628 -5.64 -10.84 -15.06
CA TYR A 628 -6.56 -10.28 -14.07
C TYR A 628 -7.93 -10.00 -14.67
N PHE A 629 -7.98 -9.40 -15.87
CA PHE A 629 -9.22 -9.13 -16.58
C PHE A 629 -9.71 -10.32 -17.43
N SER A 630 -9.08 -11.49 -17.33
CA SER A 630 -9.42 -12.71 -18.08
C SER A 630 -9.56 -12.46 -19.59
N GLN A 631 -8.68 -11.63 -20.15
CA GLN A 631 -8.68 -11.29 -21.57
C GLN A 631 -8.03 -12.42 -22.37
N THR A 632 -8.77 -12.97 -23.34
CA THR A 632 -8.30 -14.10 -24.19
C THR A 632 -7.34 -13.67 -25.28
N THR A 633 -7.36 -12.39 -25.65
CA THR A 633 -6.40 -11.78 -26.56
C THR A 633 -5.71 -10.62 -25.86
N ASP A 634 -4.48 -10.35 -26.27
CA ASP A 634 -3.92 -9.01 -26.10
C ASP A 634 -4.87 -8.08 -26.86
N ARG A 635 -5.83 -7.45 -26.16
CA ARG A 635 -6.49 -6.30 -26.76
C ARG A 635 -5.39 -5.34 -27.17
N GLU A 636 -5.51 -4.75 -28.34
CA GLU A 636 -4.73 -3.57 -28.73
C GLU A 636 -5.15 -2.41 -27.81
N ALA A 637 -4.86 -2.51 -26.52
CA ALA A 637 -4.72 -1.33 -25.69
C ALA A 637 -3.73 -0.44 -26.44
N HIS A 638 -4.03 0.86 -26.53
CA HIS A 638 -3.18 1.85 -27.18
C HIS A 638 -1.82 1.88 -26.49
N HIS A 639 -0.94 0.98 -26.93
CA HIS A 639 0.36 0.78 -26.35
C HIS A 639 1.32 1.73 -27.03
N THR A 640 1.71 2.76 -26.29
CA THR A 640 2.64 3.77 -26.80
C THR A 640 4.00 3.53 -26.19
N VAL A 641 5.01 3.37 -27.05
CA VAL A 641 6.39 3.28 -26.62
C VAL A 641 7.05 4.63 -26.78
N LEU A 642 7.64 5.14 -25.69
CA LEU A 642 8.44 6.36 -25.72
C LEU A 642 9.92 6.04 -25.43
N HIS A 643 10.80 6.82 -26.04
CA HIS A 643 12.25 6.77 -25.85
C HIS A 643 12.79 8.19 -25.63
N PRO A 644 12.37 8.88 -24.56
CA PRO A 644 12.76 10.27 -24.35
C PRO A 644 14.27 10.37 -24.13
N LYS A 645 14.94 11.32 -24.79
CA LYS A 645 16.39 11.54 -24.65
C LYS A 645 16.74 12.33 -23.40
N ASN A 646 15.79 13.08 -22.85
CA ASN A 646 15.92 13.93 -21.68
C ASN A 646 14.53 14.26 -21.10
N ALA A 647 14.51 14.94 -19.95
CA ALA A 647 13.27 15.26 -19.25
C ALA A 647 12.36 16.22 -20.03
N SER A 648 12.91 17.13 -20.85
CA SER A 648 12.11 18.04 -21.68
C SER A 648 11.32 17.31 -22.78
N GLU A 649 11.92 16.29 -23.40
CA GLU A 649 11.21 15.44 -24.37
C GLU A 649 10.12 14.62 -23.66
N LEU A 650 10.41 14.05 -22.49
CA LEU A 650 9.40 13.35 -21.70
C LEU A 650 8.24 14.28 -21.27
N LEU A 651 8.53 15.51 -20.84
CA LEU A 651 7.52 16.51 -20.49
C LEU A 651 6.61 16.84 -21.68
N THR A 652 7.18 16.94 -22.90
CA THR A 652 6.38 17.16 -24.12
C THR A 652 5.38 16.02 -24.32
N HIS A 653 5.81 14.76 -24.17
CA HIS A 653 4.91 13.61 -24.27
C HIS A 653 3.84 13.58 -23.18
N VAL A 654 4.22 13.83 -21.92
CA VAL A 654 3.28 13.90 -20.79
C VAL A 654 2.25 15.02 -20.99
N SER A 655 2.68 16.18 -21.49
CA SER A 655 1.79 17.31 -21.77
C SER A 655 0.79 16.96 -22.88
N HIS A 656 1.24 16.28 -23.93
CA HIS A 656 0.35 15.79 -24.98
C HIS A 656 -0.68 14.77 -24.44
N LEU A 657 -0.26 13.85 -23.58
CA LEU A 657 -1.16 12.90 -22.92
C LEU A 657 -2.16 13.60 -22.00
N HIS A 658 -1.73 14.62 -21.26
CA HIS A 658 -2.62 15.45 -20.44
C HIS A 658 -3.70 16.13 -21.28
N GLN A 659 -3.34 16.69 -22.44
CA GLN A 659 -4.27 17.41 -23.32
C GLN A 659 -5.23 16.48 -24.08
N THR A 660 -4.84 15.22 -24.31
CA THR A 660 -5.60 14.28 -25.16
C THR A 660 -6.37 13.22 -24.36
N SER A 661 -5.92 12.90 -23.14
CA SER A 661 -6.55 11.86 -22.33
C SER A 661 -7.77 12.38 -21.60
N SER A 662 -8.86 11.61 -21.67
CA SER A 662 -10.02 11.78 -20.79
C SER A 662 -9.84 11.05 -19.45
N THR A 663 -8.80 10.21 -19.31
CA THR A 663 -8.56 9.44 -18.08
C THR A 663 -7.74 10.23 -17.09
N THR A 664 -8.09 10.09 -15.81
CA THR A 664 -7.35 10.72 -14.70
C THR A 664 -6.03 10.01 -14.38
N ARG A 665 -5.89 8.75 -14.82
CA ARG A 665 -4.74 7.89 -14.54
C ARG A 665 -4.37 7.01 -15.72
N ILE A 666 -3.08 6.92 -16.03
CA ILE A 666 -2.56 6.13 -17.15
C ILE A 666 -1.44 5.22 -16.64
N PRO A 667 -1.61 3.88 -16.67
CA PRO A 667 -0.56 2.92 -16.35
C PRO A 667 0.71 3.14 -17.17
N VAL A 668 1.88 3.03 -16.54
CA VAL A 668 3.15 3.16 -17.23
C VAL A 668 4.19 2.21 -16.66
N SER A 669 5.04 1.68 -17.54
CA SER A 669 6.19 0.86 -17.20
C SER A 669 7.48 1.46 -17.77
N ILE A 670 8.45 1.73 -16.91
CA ILE A 670 9.82 2.06 -17.29
C ILE A 670 10.57 0.73 -17.36
N ARG A 671 10.84 0.26 -18.58
CA ARG A 671 11.28 -1.12 -18.82
C ARG A 671 12.54 -1.47 -18.03
N GLY A 672 12.40 -2.47 -17.15
CA GLY A 672 13.48 -2.98 -16.30
C GLY A 672 13.82 -2.10 -15.10
N VAL A 673 13.02 -1.07 -14.83
CA VAL A 673 13.22 -0.14 -13.71
C VAL A 673 12.02 -0.15 -12.78
N HIS A 674 10.85 0.31 -13.23
CA HIS A 674 9.70 0.51 -12.35
C HIS A 674 8.38 0.54 -13.10
N ALA A 675 7.27 0.23 -12.43
CA ALA A 675 5.92 0.45 -12.94
C ALA A 675 5.19 1.45 -12.04
N CYS A 676 4.56 2.45 -12.65
CA CYS A 676 3.96 3.62 -11.99
C CYS A 676 2.68 4.05 -12.72
N THR A 677 2.03 5.11 -12.24
CA THR A 677 0.80 5.63 -12.86
C THR A 677 0.96 7.12 -13.18
N LEU A 678 0.83 7.52 -14.44
CA LEU A 678 0.74 8.95 -14.79
C LEU A 678 -0.54 9.54 -14.20
N ILE A 679 -0.45 10.75 -13.69
CA ILE A 679 -1.55 11.51 -13.07
C ILE A 679 -1.80 12.80 -13.86
N PRO A 680 -2.27 12.71 -15.12
CA PRO A 680 -2.50 13.90 -15.95
C PRO A 680 -3.44 14.91 -15.28
N SER A 681 -4.36 14.48 -14.43
CA SER A 681 -5.27 15.38 -13.72
C SER A 681 -4.65 16.12 -12.52
N HIS A 682 -3.35 15.97 -12.26
CA HIS A 682 -2.72 16.65 -11.13
C HIS A 682 -2.76 18.18 -11.32
N PRO A 683 -3.10 18.98 -10.27
CA PRO A 683 -3.25 20.43 -10.41
C PRO A 683 -2.03 21.17 -10.97
N SER A 684 -0.81 20.66 -10.73
CA SER A 684 0.41 21.25 -11.30
C SER A 684 0.48 21.17 -12.82
N LEU A 685 -0.22 20.22 -13.45
CA LEU A 685 -0.25 20.07 -14.91
C LEU A 685 -1.40 20.86 -15.56
N ALA A 686 -2.43 21.24 -14.80
CA ALA A 686 -3.66 21.84 -15.31
C ALA A 686 -3.45 23.16 -16.09
N ASN A 687 -2.36 23.87 -15.81
CA ASN A 687 -2.03 25.16 -16.43
C ASN A 687 -1.03 25.05 -17.59
N ILE A 688 -0.65 23.83 -18.00
CA ILE A 688 0.26 23.65 -19.13
C ILE A 688 -0.51 23.83 -20.42
N HIS A 689 -0.50 25.06 -20.94
CA HIS A 689 -1.15 25.40 -22.20
C HIS A 689 -0.18 25.34 -23.39
N ASP A 690 1.09 25.72 -23.17
CA ASP A 690 2.12 25.75 -24.21
C ASP A 690 3.55 25.69 -23.61
N ALA A 691 4.55 25.71 -24.50
CA ALA A 691 5.96 25.73 -24.14
C ALA A 691 6.41 27.04 -23.47
N GLU A 692 5.75 28.17 -23.74
CA GLU A 692 6.08 29.47 -23.14
C GLU A 692 5.72 29.48 -21.65
N TRP A 693 4.58 28.88 -21.30
CA TRP A 693 4.19 28.70 -19.91
C TRP A 693 5.20 27.86 -19.14
N VAL A 694 5.65 26.73 -19.70
CA VAL A 694 6.68 25.87 -19.09
C VAL A 694 7.99 26.64 -18.93
N GLN A 695 8.41 27.39 -19.96
CA GLN A 695 9.60 28.21 -19.90
C GLN A 695 9.51 29.24 -18.76
N THR A 696 8.38 29.93 -18.64
CA THR A 696 8.17 31.03 -17.69
C THR A 696 8.01 30.55 -16.25
N ASN A 697 7.25 29.49 -16.02
CA ASN A 697 6.82 29.07 -14.68
C ASN A 697 7.68 27.94 -14.08
N VAL A 698 8.40 27.19 -14.92
CA VAL A 698 9.20 26.04 -14.48
C VAL A 698 10.68 26.30 -14.73
N ILE A 699 11.05 26.59 -15.98
CA ILE A 699 12.46 26.65 -16.38
C ILE A 699 13.14 27.91 -15.84
N THR A 700 12.57 29.09 -16.09
CA THR A 700 13.16 30.37 -15.71
C THR A 700 13.39 30.51 -14.19
N PRO A 701 12.42 30.22 -13.30
CA PRO A 701 12.64 30.34 -11.86
C PRO A 701 13.75 29.43 -11.35
N GLY A 702 13.80 28.19 -11.86
CA GLY A 702 14.85 27.25 -11.52
C GLY A 702 16.23 27.66 -12.02
N LYS A 703 16.33 28.18 -13.25
CA LYS A 703 17.59 28.72 -13.80
C LYS A 703 18.08 29.94 -13.02
N MET A 704 17.19 30.84 -12.62
CA MET A 704 17.55 31.98 -11.77
C MET A 704 18.20 31.52 -10.45
N ILE A 705 17.74 30.42 -9.87
CA ILE A 705 18.36 29.83 -8.67
C ILE A 705 19.72 29.20 -9.02
N ALA A 706 19.78 28.42 -10.12
CA ALA A 706 20.99 27.76 -10.59
C ALA A 706 22.12 28.77 -10.90
N ASP A 707 21.78 29.94 -11.43
CA ASP A 707 22.68 31.04 -11.80
C ASP A 707 22.97 32.00 -10.62
N SER A 708 22.21 31.91 -9.52
CA SER A 708 22.43 32.73 -8.33
C SER A 708 23.75 32.37 -7.63
N VAL A 709 24.39 33.35 -6.98
CA VAL A 709 25.63 33.13 -6.24
C VAL A 709 25.39 32.14 -5.09
N ALA A 710 26.24 31.12 -4.99
CA ALA A 710 26.15 30.12 -3.93
C ALA A 710 26.43 30.77 -2.57
N THR A 711 25.41 30.87 -1.71
CA THR A 711 25.56 31.48 -0.38
C THR A 711 26.58 30.72 0.47
N GLU A 712 27.21 31.38 1.43
CA GLU A 712 28.18 30.73 2.33
C GLU A 712 27.59 29.50 3.03
N LYS A 713 26.33 29.59 3.50
CA LYS A 713 25.62 28.46 4.09
C LYS A 713 25.46 27.29 3.12
N THR A 714 25.12 27.58 1.86
CA THR A 714 25.01 26.57 0.80
C THR A 714 26.36 25.90 0.56
N ARG A 715 27.43 26.69 0.42
CA ARG A 715 28.80 26.20 0.23
C ARG A 715 29.22 25.30 1.38
N GLN A 716 29.12 25.77 2.63
CA GLN A 716 29.48 25.01 3.83
C GLN A 716 28.72 23.69 3.94
N SER A 717 27.41 23.69 3.67
CA SER A 717 26.58 22.48 3.74
C SER A 717 27.07 21.41 2.75
N LEU A 718 27.38 21.81 1.51
CA LEU A 718 27.87 20.89 0.48
C LEU A 718 29.29 20.39 0.79
N ILE A 719 30.18 21.27 1.22
CA ILE A 719 31.56 20.92 1.60
C ILE A 719 31.55 19.92 2.77
N GLN A 720 30.77 20.20 3.82
CA GLN A 720 30.68 19.34 5.00
C GLN A 720 30.15 17.95 4.65
N HIS A 721 29.10 17.87 3.83
CA HIS A 721 28.54 16.60 3.38
C HIS A 721 29.54 15.78 2.57
N MET A 722 30.31 16.44 1.71
CA MET A 722 31.33 15.76 0.91
C MET A 722 32.54 15.32 1.75
N PHE A 723 33.01 16.19 2.63
CA PHE A 723 34.11 15.89 3.54
C PHE A 723 33.80 14.66 4.42
N ALA A 724 32.57 14.55 4.92
CA ALA A 724 32.14 13.40 5.74
C ALA A 724 32.17 12.05 5.00
N LYS A 725 32.21 12.07 3.67
CA LYS A 725 32.22 10.89 2.81
C LYS A 725 33.60 10.52 2.27
N LEU A 726 34.60 11.38 2.49
CA LEU A 726 35.97 11.17 2.05
C LEU A 726 36.77 10.30 3.04
N PRO A 727 37.75 9.52 2.56
CA PRO A 727 38.76 8.94 3.42
C PRO A 727 39.48 10.03 4.23
N HIS A 728 39.82 9.72 5.48
CA HIS A 728 40.39 10.69 6.42
C HIS A 728 41.68 11.34 5.89
N ASP A 729 42.52 10.61 5.16
CA ASP A 729 43.77 11.08 4.56
C ASP A 729 43.57 12.02 3.35
N LYS A 730 42.36 12.06 2.79
CA LYS A 730 42.01 12.89 1.62
C LYS A 730 41.32 14.20 2.01
N GLY A 731 40.81 14.29 3.24
CA GLY A 731 40.02 15.41 3.71
C GLY A 731 40.75 16.75 3.64
N GLU A 732 42.00 16.82 4.14
CA GLU A 732 42.76 18.09 4.16
C GLU A 732 43.09 18.59 2.76
N ALA A 733 43.50 17.68 1.87
CA ALA A 733 43.80 18.02 0.47
C ALA A 733 42.56 18.57 -0.26
N PHE A 734 41.39 17.97 0.01
CA PHE A 734 40.12 18.46 -0.50
C PHE A 734 39.79 19.85 0.02
N LEU A 735 39.84 20.07 1.34
CA LEU A 735 39.56 21.39 1.93
C LEU A 735 40.50 22.49 1.43
N GLY A 736 41.80 22.18 1.28
CA GLY A 736 42.80 23.11 0.77
C GLY A 736 42.53 23.56 -0.67
N ARG A 737 42.03 22.67 -1.53
CA ARG A 737 41.61 22.99 -2.91
C ARG A 737 40.32 23.80 -2.93
N ILE A 738 39.33 23.40 -2.13
CA ILE A 738 38.04 24.09 -2.06
C ILE A 738 38.19 25.54 -1.55
N ALA A 739 39.13 25.80 -0.64
CA ALA A 739 39.42 27.16 -0.15
C ALA A 739 39.91 28.12 -1.26
N GLN A 740 40.36 27.59 -2.41
CA GLN A 740 40.81 28.39 -3.55
C GLN A 740 39.67 28.72 -4.53
N LEU A 741 38.48 28.12 -4.38
CA LEU A 741 37.36 28.36 -5.27
C LEU A 741 36.76 29.76 -5.05
N PRO A 742 36.52 30.55 -6.11
CA PRO A 742 35.94 31.89 -5.98
C PRO A 742 34.61 31.90 -5.21
N GLU A 743 34.41 32.91 -4.37
CA GLU A 743 33.16 33.08 -3.61
C GLU A 743 31.98 33.47 -4.51
N SER A 744 32.26 34.10 -5.65
CA SER A 744 31.26 34.59 -6.61
C SER A 744 30.68 33.51 -7.54
N LEU A 745 31.06 32.24 -7.37
CA LEU A 745 30.54 31.16 -8.20
C LEU A 745 29.02 31.02 -8.01
N SER A 746 28.33 30.77 -9.13
CA SER A 746 26.91 30.39 -9.10
C SER A 746 26.72 29.06 -8.37
N VAL A 747 25.49 28.71 -8.00
CA VAL A 747 25.17 27.40 -7.42
C VAL A 747 25.64 26.27 -8.35
N THR A 748 25.37 26.39 -9.64
CA THR A 748 25.77 25.41 -10.67
C THR A 748 27.30 25.30 -10.77
N ASP A 749 27.99 26.43 -10.89
CA ASP A 749 29.44 26.45 -11.09
C ASP A 749 30.18 25.96 -9.84
N PHE A 750 29.71 26.36 -8.65
CA PHE A 750 30.28 25.89 -7.39
C PHE A 750 30.11 24.37 -7.24
N ARG A 751 28.93 23.84 -7.52
CA ARG A 751 28.66 22.39 -7.49
C ARG A 751 29.56 21.64 -8.47
N ASN A 752 29.73 22.15 -9.68
CA ASN A 752 30.59 21.51 -10.69
C ASN A 752 32.07 21.55 -10.30
N ALA A 753 32.54 22.67 -9.77
CA ALA A 753 33.89 22.79 -9.22
C ALA A 753 34.12 21.80 -8.06
N LEU A 754 33.16 21.70 -7.13
CA LEU A 754 33.21 20.75 -6.01
C LEU A 754 33.38 19.30 -6.48
N ILE A 755 32.62 18.89 -7.50
CA ILE A 755 32.72 17.54 -8.10
C ILE A 755 34.05 17.34 -8.81
N GLN A 756 34.58 18.37 -9.48
CA GLN A 756 35.88 18.27 -10.13
C GLN A 756 37.01 18.12 -9.10
N GLU A 757 36.99 18.89 -8.02
CA GLU A 757 37.99 18.73 -6.94
C GLU A 757 37.88 17.36 -6.27
N LEU A 758 36.67 16.83 -6.12
CA LEU A 758 36.45 15.48 -5.61
C LEU A 758 37.06 14.41 -6.52
N LYS A 759 36.85 14.52 -7.84
CA LYS A 759 37.45 13.63 -8.85
C LYS A 759 38.97 13.64 -8.78
N ASP A 760 39.55 14.82 -8.58
CA ASP A 760 41.00 14.99 -8.56
C ASP A 760 41.63 14.43 -7.28
N VAL A 761 41.00 14.65 -6.13
CA VAL A 761 41.53 14.25 -4.82
C VAL A 761 41.30 12.76 -4.53
N ALA A 762 40.15 12.23 -4.96
CA ALA A 762 39.69 10.88 -4.66
C ALA A 762 39.15 10.16 -5.92
N PRO A 763 39.97 9.98 -6.97
CA PRO A 763 39.50 9.44 -8.25
C PRO A 763 38.96 8.01 -8.13
N ALA A 764 39.56 7.16 -7.28
CA ALA A 764 39.13 5.78 -7.11
C ALA A 764 37.74 5.68 -6.45
N GLU A 765 37.52 6.45 -5.39
CA GLU A 765 36.24 6.56 -4.68
C GLU A 765 35.18 7.17 -5.58
N PHE A 766 35.54 8.22 -6.31
CA PHE A 766 34.65 8.88 -7.25
C PHE A 766 34.22 7.90 -8.35
N THR A 767 35.15 7.21 -9.01
CA THR A 767 34.82 6.21 -10.05
C THR A 767 33.91 5.12 -9.51
N ARG A 768 34.12 4.67 -8.27
CA ARG A 768 33.31 3.60 -7.65
C ARG A 768 31.87 4.02 -7.34
N TYR A 769 31.63 5.29 -7.02
CA TYR A 769 30.33 5.75 -6.48
C TYR A 769 29.79 7.02 -7.16
N ASN A 770 30.28 7.36 -8.36
CA ASN A 770 30.04 8.62 -9.04
C ASN A 770 28.56 9.06 -9.02
N SER A 771 27.67 8.23 -9.57
CA SER A 771 26.24 8.56 -9.68
C SER A 771 25.58 8.75 -8.31
N VAL A 772 25.94 7.92 -7.32
CA VAL A 772 25.41 8.00 -5.95
C VAL A 772 25.89 9.27 -5.25
N PHE A 773 27.18 9.63 -5.41
CA PHE A 773 27.73 10.86 -4.83
C PHE A 773 27.06 12.09 -5.43
N ILE A 774 27.05 12.19 -6.75
CA ILE A 774 26.42 13.29 -7.49
C ILE A 774 24.96 13.45 -7.06
N ARG A 775 24.19 12.36 -7.08
CA ARG A 775 22.78 12.38 -6.67
C ARG A 775 22.62 12.88 -5.23
N SER A 776 23.53 12.50 -4.33
CA SER A 776 23.48 12.94 -2.94
C SER A 776 23.80 14.43 -2.75
N ILE A 777 24.66 15.01 -3.61
CA ILE A 777 24.94 16.46 -3.61
C ILE A 777 23.70 17.21 -4.09
N ASP A 778 23.12 16.78 -5.21
CA ASP A 778 21.97 17.45 -5.81
C ASP A 778 20.73 17.32 -4.91
N THR A 779 20.54 16.18 -4.24
CA THR A 779 19.52 15.99 -3.21
C THR A 779 19.73 16.90 -1.99
N LEU A 780 20.98 17.13 -1.57
CA LEU A 780 21.28 18.04 -0.47
C LEU A 780 21.00 19.50 -0.86
N LEU A 781 21.29 19.88 -2.11
CA LEU A 781 20.94 21.19 -2.67
C LEU A 781 19.44 21.44 -2.54
N PHE A 782 18.61 20.52 -3.04
CA PHE A 782 17.16 20.64 -2.98
C PHE A 782 16.61 20.83 -1.56
N ASN A 783 17.10 20.05 -0.60
CA ASN A 783 16.44 19.93 0.70
C ASN A 783 17.02 20.82 1.79
N VAL A 784 18.32 21.07 1.79
CA VAL A 784 19.03 21.64 2.96
C VAL A 784 19.88 22.84 2.60
N ALA A 785 20.70 22.73 1.56
CA ALA A 785 21.76 23.70 1.32
C ALA A 785 21.24 25.04 0.78
N LEU A 786 20.18 25.02 -0.03
CA LEU A 786 19.59 26.26 -0.57
C LEU A 786 18.83 27.07 0.51
N PRO A 787 18.83 28.41 0.41
CA PRO A 787 17.95 29.29 1.18
C PRO A 787 16.48 28.85 1.13
N PRO A 788 15.71 28.98 2.24
CA PRO A 788 14.32 28.55 2.30
C PRO A 788 13.41 29.11 1.19
N GLU A 789 13.58 30.39 0.84
CA GLU A 789 12.80 31.02 -0.24
C GLU A 789 13.08 30.39 -1.61
N GLN A 790 14.34 30.05 -1.90
CA GLN A 790 14.70 29.37 -3.16
C GLN A 790 14.12 27.95 -3.20
N ARG A 791 14.14 27.22 -2.08
CA ARG A 791 13.51 25.89 -2.00
C ARG A 791 12.00 25.96 -2.21
N LYS A 792 11.35 26.99 -1.66
CA LYS A 792 9.92 27.22 -1.86
C LYS A 792 9.60 27.50 -3.34
N ILE A 793 10.41 28.31 -4.02
CA ILE A 793 10.26 28.55 -5.47
C ILE A 793 10.42 27.23 -6.25
N LEU A 794 11.44 26.42 -5.96
CA LEU A 794 11.63 25.12 -6.63
C LEU A 794 10.42 24.20 -6.44
N ALA A 795 9.94 24.04 -5.20
CA ALA A 795 8.75 23.24 -4.90
C ALA A 795 7.51 23.75 -5.66
N GLN A 796 7.28 25.06 -5.68
CA GLN A 796 6.14 25.68 -6.40
C GLN A 796 6.25 25.57 -7.92
N SER A 797 7.46 25.54 -8.45
CA SER A 797 7.73 25.37 -9.89
C SER A 797 7.71 23.91 -10.36
N SER A 798 7.62 22.95 -9.43
CA SER A 798 7.67 21.52 -9.77
C SER A 798 6.37 21.03 -10.40
N LEU A 799 6.48 20.21 -11.44
CA LEU A 799 5.35 19.62 -12.15
C LEU A 799 5.23 18.14 -11.83
N HIS A 800 4.35 17.77 -10.88
CA HIS A 800 4.08 16.36 -10.59
C HIS A 800 3.36 15.73 -11.79
N PHE A 801 3.79 14.54 -12.21
CA PHE A 801 3.21 13.87 -13.37
C PHE A 801 2.97 12.37 -13.23
N ALA A 802 3.55 11.71 -12.23
CA ALA A 802 3.29 10.30 -11.94
C ALA A 802 3.24 10.01 -10.45
N ASP A 803 2.34 9.13 -10.03
CA ASP A 803 2.34 8.45 -8.73
C ASP A 803 3.36 7.29 -8.83
N SER A 804 4.38 7.30 -7.96
CA SER A 804 5.43 6.28 -7.95
C SER A 804 4.97 4.98 -7.28
N ASN A 805 3.77 4.92 -6.69
CA ASN A 805 3.28 3.85 -5.81
C ASN A 805 4.03 3.72 -4.47
N TRP A 806 5.05 4.54 -4.21
CA TRP A 806 5.78 4.58 -2.95
C TRP A 806 5.24 5.66 -2.02
N GLN A 807 5.61 5.53 -0.76
CA GLN A 807 5.30 6.53 0.26
C GLN A 807 6.51 6.72 1.18
N HIS A 808 6.70 7.95 1.64
CA HIS A 808 7.56 8.25 2.77
C HIS A 808 6.69 8.66 3.95
N LYS A 809 6.71 7.85 5.01
CA LYS A 809 5.73 7.95 6.09
C LYS A 809 4.32 7.82 5.50
N ALA A 810 3.41 8.72 5.83
CA ALA A 810 2.04 8.72 5.32
C ALA A 810 1.84 9.55 4.04
N LYS A 811 2.92 10.03 3.42
CA LYS A 811 2.87 10.89 2.22
C LYS A 811 3.32 10.12 1.00
N ASP A 812 2.58 10.27 -0.09
CA ASP A 812 2.94 9.67 -1.36
C ASP A 812 4.17 10.31 -1.97
N ILE A 813 4.93 9.50 -2.69
CA ILE A 813 6.02 9.96 -3.54
C ILE A 813 5.50 10.05 -4.98
N HIS A 814 5.61 11.22 -5.57
CA HIS A 814 5.35 11.47 -6.99
C HIS A 814 6.67 11.63 -7.75
N PHE A 815 6.65 11.35 -9.05
CA PHE A 815 7.66 11.89 -9.97
C PHE A 815 7.24 13.28 -10.44
N CYS A 816 8.20 14.20 -10.49
CA CYS A 816 7.99 15.56 -10.97
C CYS A 816 9.07 16.02 -11.94
N PHE A 817 8.74 16.98 -12.79
CA PHE A 817 9.72 17.78 -13.52
C PHE A 817 10.11 19.00 -12.69
N VAL A 818 11.41 19.23 -12.54
CA VAL A 818 11.96 20.41 -11.87
C VAL A 818 13.32 20.75 -12.46
N VAL A 819 13.72 22.02 -12.44
CA VAL A 819 15.10 22.37 -12.78
C VAL A 819 16.00 22.02 -11.61
N ASN A 820 16.99 21.16 -11.84
CA ASN A 820 17.99 20.85 -10.84
C ASN A 820 18.95 22.04 -10.70
N PRO A 821 19.02 22.69 -9.52
CA PRO A 821 19.83 23.88 -9.31
C PRO A 821 21.34 23.61 -9.41
N GLY A 822 21.77 22.35 -9.26
CA GLY A 822 23.17 21.96 -9.43
C GLY A 822 23.58 21.76 -10.89
N THR A 823 22.64 21.47 -11.79
CA THR A 823 22.94 21.26 -13.22
C THR A 823 22.41 22.38 -14.12
N GLY A 824 21.44 23.16 -13.64
CA GLY A 824 20.71 24.17 -14.43
C GLY A 824 19.77 23.57 -15.49
N LEU A 825 19.56 22.24 -15.45
CA LEU A 825 18.78 21.51 -16.44
C LEU A 825 17.43 21.06 -15.86
N LEU A 826 16.43 20.94 -16.73
CA LEU A 826 15.17 20.28 -16.40
C LEU A 826 15.42 18.78 -16.24
N GLU A 827 15.02 18.22 -15.11
CA GLU A 827 15.24 16.82 -14.73
C GLU A 827 13.97 16.22 -14.14
N VAL A 828 13.88 14.90 -14.12
CA VAL A 828 12.87 14.16 -13.35
C VAL A 828 13.41 13.90 -11.96
N CYS A 829 12.63 14.24 -10.93
CA CYS A 829 12.93 14.01 -9.52
C CYS A 829 11.79 13.26 -8.83
N GLU A 830 12.06 12.69 -7.67
CA GLU A 830 11.01 12.31 -6.72
C GLU A 830 10.64 13.53 -5.88
N VAL A 831 9.38 13.62 -5.49
CA VAL A 831 8.87 14.65 -4.59
C VAL A 831 7.72 14.08 -3.77
N LEU A 832 7.55 14.53 -2.53
CA LEU A 832 6.36 14.19 -1.74
C LEU A 832 5.14 14.90 -2.32
N GLU A 833 3.95 14.33 -2.15
CA GLU A 833 2.69 14.89 -2.66
C GLU A 833 2.38 16.34 -2.26
N ASP A 834 3.02 16.86 -1.21
CA ASP A 834 2.91 18.26 -0.76
C ASP A 834 4.00 19.18 -1.34
N GLY A 835 4.79 18.69 -2.31
CA GLY A 835 5.88 19.40 -2.97
C GLY A 835 7.19 19.41 -2.19
N SER A 836 7.24 18.81 -0.99
CA SER A 836 8.45 18.75 -0.17
C SER A 836 9.32 17.53 -0.48
N GLY A 837 10.56 17.50 0.03
CA GLY A 837 11.41 16.31 -0.05
C GLY A 837 11.87 15.95 -1.46
N LEU A 838 12.26 16.94 -2.27
CA LEU A 838 12.77 16.72 -3.62
C LEU A 838 14.03 15.85 -3.60
N LEU A 839 14.02 14.71 -4.30
CA LEU A 839 15.18 13.82 -4.43
C LEU A 839 15.60 13.71 -5.89
N ALA A 840 16.88 13.97 -6.16
CA ALA A 840 17.43 13.85 -7.51
C ALA A 840 17.41 12.39 -7.96
N LEU A 841 17.10 12.14 -9.23
CA LEU A 841 17.15 10.81 -9.83
C LEU A 841 18.28 10.69 -10.87
N ASP A 842 18.70 9.45 -11.12
CA ASP A 842 19.60 9.13 -12.22
C ASP A 842 18.82 9.25 -13.55
N GLN A 843 19.09 10.30 -14.33
CA GLN A 843 18.34 10.58 -15.55
C GLN A 843 18.57 9.52 -16.65
N ASP A 844 19.73 8.85 -16.68
CA ASP A 844 20.00 7.78 -17.65
C ASP A 844 19.19 6.53 -17.33
N LYS A 845 19.02 6.26 -16.03
CA LYS A 845 18.22 5.16 -15.52
C LYS A 845 16.72 5.41 -15.60
N TRP A 846 16.24 6.60 -15.23
CA TRP A 846 14.82 6.87 -15.07
C TRP A 846 14.17 7.50 -16.30
N VAL A 847 14.89 8.37 -17.02
CA VAL A 847 14.32 9.09 -18.17
C VAL A 847 14.67 8.37 -19.47
N LYS A 848 15.96 8.15 -19.75
CA LYS A 848 16.43 7.66 -21.07
C LYS A 848 16.11 6.20 -21.40
N ARG A 849 15.39 5.51 -20.52
CA ARG A 849 14.91 4.14 -20.75
C ARG A 849 13.68 4.13 -21.66
N LYS A 850 13.27 2.92 -22.05
CA LYS A 850 12.02 2.70 -22.78
C LYS A 850 10.86 2.84 -21.80
N TRP A 851 9.93 3.74 -22.10
CA TRP A 851 8.65 3.88 -21.41
C TRP A 851 7.56 3.18 -22.22
N GLU A 852 6.77 2.35 -21.57
CA GLU A 852 5.62 1.64 -22.14
C GLU A 852 4.37 2.17 -21.45
N ILE A 853 3.49 2.81 -22.23
CA ILE A 853 2.24 3.44 -21.79
C ILE A 853 1.07 2.63 -22.31
#